data_AF-A0A969CBZ3-F1
#
_entry.id   AF-A0A969CBZ3-F1
#
_cell.length_a   1.000
_cell.length_b   1.000
_cell.length_c   1.000
_cell.angle_alpha   90.00
_cell.angle_beta   90.00
_cell.angle_gamma   90.00
#
_symmetry.space_group_name_H-M   'P 1'
#
loop_
_entity.id
_entity.type
_entity.pdbx_description
1 polymer ?
#
loop_
_entity_poly.entity_id
_entity_poly.type
_entity_poly.pdbx_seq_one_letter_code
_entity_poly.pdbx_strand_id
1 'polypeptide(L)'
;QTPAPGDPTPTPTPGIPTPAPNSPNNPPVVNVQLPFLFVRNSVPFQISLPPNTFTDPDPGDTLTYSATQINGQPLPSWLTFNPNTLSFNGQSFGLDFVPIQLTATDRSGAIADNFISLITVGIGRVIDGYIAGATLFFDANKNGVLDNNEPSTITGATGEYELNIPFETFDTNQNGELEQSEGNLVAFGGIDTATGLPLETPVSAPPDSTVVTLLTSLIVELADRGTDVDRAESLVKSSLGIPASVDLTSLDPIEAVNSGRSGGVEVLTAMTKVQNFITQTVSLIDGASAVANNLIVKNVVAAISDRIQNGNNLDLNNAAQLSAIVREAATKTQQIDPSFNIQTVLAIAPQAAQVMAEANQRTDAAASSNSGASLNSAIARIQKVALGETAKDFKEVTAGNKTIAEVVAENTGAALNTQIQTAIVFDIPAVPVIGGSVDVISTAPNQIIGTNGNDAIAGTSDNDTISGRRGNDRILGLEGNDWINGNQDIDSLDGGIGDDTVYGGKGDDSLVGFSGEDILFGNRGFDRINGGDGSDSIYGGRGNDLLTGGNGDDLLVSQIGEDTLIGGLGSDVFLLAPQQGIDTILDFEKGQDLIGLSGGLNFSQLSITSANNATLISVASSGQVLASLRGVAPNLLGVEDFTQRLI
;
A
#
# COMPACT_ATOMS: atom_id res chain seq x y z
N GLN A 1 59.71 83.35 36.60
CA GLN A 1 59.75 83.48 35.13
C GLN A 1 59.40 82.13 34.54
N THR A 2 58.33 82.05 33.77
CA THR A 2 58.09 80.99 32.76
C THR A 2 59.23 80.99 31.74
N PRO A 3 59.55 79.85 31.10
CA PRO A 3 59.00 79.54 29.77
C PRO A 3 58.66 78.04 29.59
N ALA A 4 57.46 77.66 29.11
CA ALA A 4 56.98 77.53 27.73
C ALA A 4 56.92 76.04 27.29
N PRO A 5 55.96 75.64 26.42
CA PRO A 5 55.19 74.41 26.56
C PRO A 5 55.63 73.27 25.63
N GLY A 6 55.44 72.02 26.07
CA GLY A 6 55.61 70.81 25.27
C GLY A 6 54.28 70.12 24.99
N ASP A 7 53.94 70.07 23.70
CA ASP A 7 53.10 69.15 22.91
C ASP A 7 51.92 68.37 23.56
N PRO A 8 50.69 68.44 23.01
CA PRO A 8 49.57 67.64 23.46
C PRO A 8 49.70 66.17 22.98
N THR A 9 49.59 65.24 23.91
CA THR A 9 49.47 63.81 23.63
C THR A 9 48.07 63.47 23.08
N PRO A 10 47.97 62.59 22.06
CA PRO A 10 46.70 62.25 21.44
C PRO A 10 45.84 61.36 22.37
N THR A 11 44.56 61.69 22.44
CA THR A 11 43.49 60.91 23.08
C THR A 11 43.39 59.54 22.42
N PRO A 12 43.34 58.42 23.17
CA PRO A 12 43.15 57.10 22.58
C PRO A 12 41.72 56.98 22.03
N THR A 13 41.64 56.56 20.78
CA THR A 13 40.43 56.08 20.09
C THR A 13 39.74 55.00 20.94
N PRO A 14 38.40 55.00 21.09
CA PRO A 14 37.69 53.88 21.70
C PRO A 14 38.00 52.62 20.87
N GLY A 15 38.62 51.63 21.50
CA GLY A 15 38.82 50.33 20.88
C GLY A 15 37.48 49.75 20.43
N ILE A 16 37.49 49.14 19.25
CA ILE A 16 36.46 48.19 18.84
C ILE A 16 36.33 47.16 19.97
N PRO A 17 35.12 46.85 20.48
CA PRO A 17 34.99 45.81 21.47
C PRO A 17 35.52 44.51 20.86
N THR A 18 36.55 43.94 21.46
CA THR A 18 36.87 42.52 21.27
C THR A 18 35.61 41.72 21.58
N PRO A 19 35.21 40.73 20.77
CA PRO A 19 34.12 39.84 21.13
C PRO A 19 34.42 39.26 22.51
N ALA A 20 33.42 39.26 23.39
CA ALA A 20 33.55 38.62 24.68
C ALA A 20 33.99 37.16 24.45
N PRO A 21 35.04 36.67 25.12
CA PRO A 21 35.27 35.24 25.16
C PRO A 21 34.09 34.65 25.94
N ASN A 22 33.30 33.81 25.28
CA ASN A 22 32.19 33.02 25.82
C ASN A 22 30.80 33.68 25.78
N SER A 23 30.30 33.98 24.58
CA SER A 23 28.89 33.61 24.36
C SER A 23 28.81 32.07 24.45
N PRO A 24 27.86 31.49 25.21
CA PRO A 24 27.67 30.05 25.18
C PRO A 24 27.34 29.65 23.74
N ASN A 25 28.11 28.72 23.17
CA ASN A 25 27.80 28.15 21.87
C ASN A 25 26.44 27.46 21.95
N ASN A 26 25.53 27.82 21.07
CA ASN A 26 24.24 27.15 20.94
C ASN A 26 24.40 26.05 19.88
N PRO A 27 23.93 24.82 20.15
CA PRO A 27 23.98 23.77 19.15
C PRO A 27 23.17 24.17 17.91
N PRO A 28 23.51 23.61 16.73
CA PRO A 28 22.68 23.73 15.55
C PRO A 28 21.26 23.22 15.83
N VAL A 29 20.30 23.66 15.04
CA VAL A 29 18.91 23.22 15.14
C VAL A 29 18.39 22.75 13.78
N VAL A 30 17.53 21.74 13.83
CA VAL A 30 16.75 21.32 12.66
C VAL A 30 15.79 22.45 12.29
N ASN A 31 15.87 22.92 11.05
CA ASN A 31 15.01 23.98 10.53
C ASN A 31 14.01 23.45 9.48
N VAL A 32 14.35 22.38 8.77
CA VAL A 32 13.43 21.66 7.87
C VAL A 32 13.49 20.18 8.18
N GLN A 33 12.37 19.58 8.57
CA GLN A 33 12.25 18.12 8.68
C GLN A 33 12.36 17.48 7.30
N LEU A 34 13.08 16.36 7.17
CA LEU A 34 13.30 15.73 5.88
C LEU A 34 12.23 14.66 5.57
N PRO A 35 11.77 14.57 4.30
CA PRO A 35 10.74 13.62 3.87
C PRO A 35 11.30 12.22 3.58
N PHE A 36 10.43 11.25 3.27
CA PHE A 36 10.89 10.02 2.62
C PHE A 36 11.43 10.31 1.21
N LEU A 37 12.53 9.65 0.82
CA LEU A 37 13.14 9.78 -0.50
C LEU A 37 12.96 8.51 -1.31
N PHE A 38 12.18 8.58 -2.38
CA PHE A 38 12.01 7.42 -3.25
C PHE A 38 12.99 7.43 -4.41
N VAL A 39 13.70 6.33 -4.61
CA VAL A 39 14.62 6.15 -5.73
C VAL A 39 14.22 4.94 -6.56
N ARG A 40 14.51 4.97 -7.85
CA ARG A 40 14.18 3.89 -8.76
C ARG A 40 15.19 2.77 -8.65
N ASN A 41 14.71 1.54 -8.57
CA ASN A 41 15.59 0.38 -8.65
C ASN A 41 16.31 0.39 -10.02
N SER A 42 17.61 0.10 -10.01
CA SER A 42 18.50 0.00 -11.17
C SER A 42 18.70 1.29 -11.98
N VAL A 43 18.31 2.46 -11.46
CA VAL A 43 18.51 3.76 -12.13
C VAL A 43 19.37 4.70 -11.28
N PRO A 44 20.43 5.32 -11.85
CA PRO A 44 21.20 6.33 -11.14
C PRO A 44 20.33 7.54 -10.75
N PHE A 45 20.47 8.00 -9.51
CA PHE A 45 19.77 9.16 -8.98
C PHE A 45 20.74 10.15 -8.32
N GLN A 46 20.29 11.39 -8.23
CA GLN A 46 20.88 12.46 -7.44
C GLN A 46 19.75 13.26 -6.79
N ILE A 47 19.72 13.30 -5.46
CA ILE A 47 18.72 14.02 -4.67
C ILE A 47 19.42 15.07 -3.83
N SER A 48 19.03 16.33 -3.99
CA SER A 48 19.53 17.43 -3.15
C SER A 48 18.52 17.75 -2.05
N LEU A 49 18.98 17.81 -0.82
CA LEU A 49 18.19 18.22 0.34
C LEU A 49 18.08 19.76 0.38
N PRO A 50 17.08 20.31 1.10
CA PRO A 50 16.98 21.75 1.31
C PRO A 50 18.28 22.32 1.94
N PRO A 51 18.87 23.39 1.38
CA PRO A 51 20.14 23.94 1.87
C PRO A 51 20.04 24.56 3.28
N ASN A 52 18.81 24.80 3.76
CA ASN A 52 18.48 25.29 5.09
C ASN A 52 17.90 24.17 6.00
N THR A 53 18.22 22.90 5.73
CA THR A 53 17.81 21.76 6.57
C THR A 53 18.20 21.98 8.04
N PHE A 54 19.39 22.54 8.26
CA PHE A 54 19.87 22.97 9.56
C PHE A 54 20.15 24.48 9.56
N THR A 55 19.99 25.11 10.71
CA THR A 55 20.43 26.48 10.96
C THR A 55 21.18 26.54 12.28
N ASP A 56 22.15 27.45 12.37
CA ASP A 56 22.84 27.71 13.62
C ASP A 56 22.33 29.02 14.25
N PRO A 57 21.93 29.03 15.53
CA PRO A 57 21.54 30.25 16.23
C PRO A 57 22.67 31.28 16.35
N ASP A 58 23.94 30.86 16.27
CA ASP A 58 25.11 31.70 16.41
C ASP A 58 25.51 32.33 15.04
N PRO A 59 25.42 33.67 14.89
CA PRO A 59 25.62 34.33 13.60
C PRO A 59 27.05 34.15 13.03
N GLY A 60 27.14 33.60 11.82
CA GLY A 60 28.41 33.42 11.11
C GLY A 60 29.14 32.11 11.42
N ASP A 61 28.48 31.21 12.16
CA ASP A 61 28.95 29.84 12.31
C ASP A 61 28.69 28.99 11.07
N THR A 62 29.55 28.00 10.87
CA THR A 62 29.56 27.17 9.67
C THR A 62 29.35 25.73 10.07
N LEU A 63 28.34 25.10 9.47
CA LEU A 63 28.01 23.71 9.73
C LEU A 63 28.79 22.77 8.81
N THR A 64 29.20 21.65 9.38
CA THR A 64 29.66 20.48 8.64
C THR A 64 28.61 19.38 8.73
N TYR A 65 28.51 18.54 7.69
CA TYR A 65 27.46 17.54 7.59
C TYR A 65 28.05 16.14 7.43
N SER A 66 27.39 15.14 8.02
CA SER A 66 27.64 13.72 7.80
C SER A 66 26.33 12.96 7.72
N ALA A 67 26.32 11.84 7.00
CA ALA A 67 25.17 10.96 6.92
C ALA A 67 25.62 9.52 7.17
N THR A 68 24.88 8.83 8.03
CA THR A 68 25.03 7.41 8.35
C THR A 68 23.65 6.76 8.33
N GLN A 69 23.59 5.45 8.32
CA GLN A 69 22.33 4.78 8.65
C GLN A 69 21.97 5.08 10.12
N ILE A 70 20.69 4.95 10.47
CA ILE A 70 20.20 5.27 11.83
C ILE A 70 20.85 4.40 12.92
N ASN A 71 21.30 3.20 12.56
CA ASN A 71 22.07 2.28 13.41
C ASN A 71 23.58 2.65 13.50
N GLY A 72 23.98 3.83 13.02
CA GLY A 72 25.37 4.31 13.04
C GLY A 72 26.29 3.73 11.96
N GLN A 73 25.80 2.81 11.11
CA GLN A 73 26.59 2.22 10.03
C GLN A 73 26.83 3.19 8.86
N PRO A 74 27.87 2.96 8.04
CA PRO A 74 28.04 3.69 6.78
C PRO A 74 26.82 3.51 5.86
N LEU A 75 26.57 4.50 5.01
CA LEU A 75 25.54 4.37 3.97
C LEU A 75 25.84 3.16 3.06
N PRO A 76 24.80 2.51 2.48
CA PRO A 76 24.98 1.41 1.53
C PRO A 76 25.96 1.78 0.42
N SER A 77 26.74 0.83 -0.10
CA SER A 77 27.80 1.12 -1.08
C SER A 77 27.29 1.75 -2.39
N TRP A 78 26.00 1.54 -2.69
CA TRP A 78 25.33 2.16 -3.82
C TRP A 78 24.86 3.58 -3.54
N LEU A 79 24.91 4.07 -2.30
CA LEU A 79 24.44 5.38 -1.84
C LEU A 79 25.60 6.20 -1.28
N THR A 80 25.81 7.39 -1.82
CA THR A 80 26.87 8.32 -1.40
C THR A 80 26.28 9.67 -1.02
N PHE A 81 26.64 10.17 0.16
CA PHE A 81 26.30 11.52 0.60
C PHE A 81 27.42 12.52 0.31
N ASN A 82 27.07 13.66 -0.28
CA ASN A 82 27.96 14.78 -0.52
C ASN A 82 27.67 15.93 0.46
N PRO A 83 28.49 16.08 1.52
CA PRO A 83 28.24 17.06 2.58
C PRO A 83 28.37 18.52 2.11
N ASN A 84 29.10 18.79 1.03
CA ASN A 84 29.25 20.17 0.52
C ASN A 84 28.01 20.68 -0.20
N THR A 85 27.17 19.76 -0.68
CA THR A 85 25.98 20.07 -1.48
C THR A 85 24.68 19.61 -0.82
N LEU A 86 24.77 18.95 0.35
CA LEU A 86 23.65 18.27 1.00
C LEU A 86 22.89 17.38 0.00
N SER A 87 23.60 16.52 -0.74
CA SER A 87 22.98 15.65 -1.76
C SER A 87 23.35 14.18 -1.62
N PHE A 88 22.39 13.31 -1.86
CA PHE A 88 22.57 11.87 -2.02
C PHE A 88 22.69 11.51 -3.49
N ASN A 89 23.62 10.63 -3.82
CA ASN A 89 23.82 10.10 -5.17
C ASN A 89 23.90 8.59 -5.08
N GLY A 90 23.32 7.86 -6.03
CA GLY A 90 23.41 6.41 -5.99
C GLY A 90 22.70 5.69 -7.12
N GLN A 91 22.77 4.37 -7.10
CA GLN A 91 22.02 3.46 -7.97
C GLN A 91 21.81 2.14 -7.21
N SER A 92 20.64 1.95 -6.61
CA SER A 92 20.29 0.65 -6.01
C SER A 92 19.98 -0.38 -7.11
N PHE A 93 20.14 -1.66 -6.80
CA PHE A 93 19.75 -2.80 -7.64
C PHE A 93 18.74 -3.73 -6.91
N GLY A 94 18.14 -3.27 -5.81
CA GLY A 94 17.19 -3.98 -4.95
C GLY A 94 15.93 -3.17 -4.61
N LEU A 95 15.06 -3.75 -3.78
CA LEU A 95 13.97 -3.05 -3.08
C LEU A 95 14.42 -2.84 -1.62
N ASP A 96 15.05 -1.69 -1.36
CA ASP A 96 15.73 -1.33 -0.14
C ASP A 96 15.00 -0.18 0.55
N PHE A 97 14.76 -0.32 1.85
CA PHE A 97 14.41 0.78 2.73
C PHE A 97 15.67 1.14 3.54
N VAL A 98 16.14 2.38 3.43
CA VAL A 98 17.40 2.86 4.04
C VAL A 98 17.10 4.03 4.98
N PRO A 99 16.95 3.80 6.29
CA PRO A 99 16.80 4.88 7.27
C PRO A 99 18.16 5.54 7.54
N ILE A 100 18.23 6.85 7.30
CA ILE A 100 19.47 7.64 7.34
C ILE A 100 19.36 8.71 8.43
N GLN A 101 20.37 8.74 9.29
CA GLN A 101 20.63 9.85 10.19
C GLN A 101 21.57 10.85 9.51
N LEU A 102 21.10 12.08 9.37
CA LEU A 102 21.87 13.21 8.88
C LEU A 102 22.26 14.10 10.08
N THR A 103 23.56 14.27 10.32
CA THR A 103 24.09 15.06 11.43
C THR A 103 24.69 16.35 10.92
N ALA A 104 24.31 17.48 11.52
CA ALA A 104 25.00 18.75 11.40
C ALA A 104 25.87 19.01 12.63
N THR A 105 27.10 19.46 12.45
CA THR A 105 28.06 19.78 13.51
C THR A 105 28.57 21.21 13.35
N ASP A 106 28.47 22.00 14.41
CA ASP A 106 29.01 23.38 14.47
C ASP A 106 30.53 23.39 14.72
N ARG A 107 31.13 24.59 14.82
CA ARG A 107 32.59 24.71 15.04
C ARG A 107 33.04 24.29 16.42
N SER A 108 32.14 24.28 17.40
CA SER A 108 32.43 23.85 18.77
C SER A 108 32.32 22.33 18.94
N GLY A 109 31.71 21.65 17.96
CA GLY A 109 31.47 20.21 17.98
C GLY A 109 30.09 19.83 18.52
N ALA A 110 29.19 20.79 18.74
CA ALA A 110 27.81 20.46 19.10
C ALA A 110 27.04 20.02 17.85
N ILE A 111 26.06 19.13 18.04
CA ILE A 111 25.39 18.42 16.95
C ILE A 111 23.88 18.62 16.96
N ALA A 112 23.28 18.45 15.79
CA ALA A 112 21.85 18.24 15.59
C ALA A 112 21.63 17.16 14.55
N ASP A 113 20.70 16.25 14.84
CA ASP A 113 20.34 15.15 13.96
C ASP A 113 18.99 15.39 13.31
N ASN A 114 18.87 14.97 12.06
CA ASN A 114 17.63 14.91 11.30
C ASN A 114 17.57 13.57 10.58
N PHE A 115 16.38 13.04 10.38
CA PHE A 115 16.18 11.68 9.89
C PHE A 115 15.53 11.72 8.51
N ILE A 116 16.00 10.86 7.63
CA ILE A 116 15.50 10.73 6.27
C ILE A 116 15.52 9.26 5.88
N SER A 117 14.43 8.76 5.33
CA SER A 117 14.39 7.35 4.90
C SER A 117 14.35 7.30 3.38
N LEU A 118 15.28 6.56 2.79
CA LEU A 118 15.38 6.40 1.36
C LEU A 118 14.81 5.03 0.97
N ILE A 119 13.73 5.03 0.20
CA ILE A 119 12.99 3.84 -0.20
C ILE A 119 13.22 3.61 -1.68
N THR A 120 13.75 2.46 -2.07
CA THR A 120 13.80 2.11 -3.48
C THR A 120 12.46 1.47 -3.84
N VAL A 121 11.72 2.07 -4.77
CA VAL A 121 10.42 1.56 -5.17
C VAL A 121 10.54 0.48 -6.24
N GLY A 122 9.68 -0.52 -6.13
CA GLY A 122 9.53 -1.55 -7.15
C GLY A 122 8.66 -1.10 -8.30
N ILE A 123 8.83 -1.79 -9.43
CA ILE A 123 7.99 -1.61 -10.59
C ILE A 123 6.61 -2.22 -10.33
N GLY A 124 5.58 -1.39 -10.19
CA GLY A 124 4.20 -1.85 -10.24
C GLY A 124 3.80 -2.17 -11.69
N ARG A 125 2.67 -2.84 -11.90
CA ARG A 125 2.14 -3.12 -13.25
C ARG A 125 0.68 -2.75 -13.40
N VAL A 126 0.34 -2.12 -14.52
CA VAL A 126 -1.05 -1.98 -14.97
C VAL A 126 -1.37 -3.17 -15.88
N ILE A 127 -2.22 -4.06 -15.39
CA ILE A 127 -2.54 -5.32 -16.06
C ILE A 127 -3.94 -5.26 -16.67
N ASP A 128 -3.93 -5.01 -17.98
CA ASP A 128 -5.05 -5.17 -18.90
C ASP A 128 -4.46 -5.40 -20.30
N GLY A 129 -3.96 -6.62 -20.55
CA GLY A 129 -3.18 -6.92 -21.77
C GLY A 129 -1.83 -6.17 -21.85
N TYR A 130 -1.29 -5.78 -20.68
CA TYR A 130 -0.22 -4.80 -20.49
C TYR A 130 -0.55 -3.45 -21.13
N ILE A 131 -0.77 -2.42 -20.32
CA ILE A 131 -1.14 -1.11 -20.85
C ILE A 131 0.10 -0.25 -21.07
N ALA A 132 0.50 -0.05 -22.32
CA ALA A 132 1.62 0.82 -22.66
C ALA A 132 1.20 2.29 -22.81
N GLY A 133 1.93 3.20 -22.16
CA GLY A 133 1.70 4.64 -22.26
C GLY A 133 0.45 5.16 -21.56
N ALA A 134 -0.09 4.43 -20.56
CA ALA A 134 -1.12 4.95 -19.67
C ALA A 134 -0.53 5.99 -18.73
N THR A 135 -1.34 7.00 -18.40
CA THR A 135 -1.07 7.84 -17.24
C THR A 135 -1.49 7.07 -15.99
N LEU A 136 -0.57 6.89 -15.04
CA LEU A 136 -0.85 6.39 -13.71
C LEU A 136 -0.61 7.49 -12.70
N PHE A 137 -1.50 7.65 -11.72
CA PHE A 137 -1.37 8.65 -10.67
C PHE A 137 -1.97 8.19 -9.35
N PHE A 138 -1.57 8.83 -8.26
CA PHE A 138 -2.19 8.67 -6.95
C PHE A 138 -3.32 9.70 -6.81
N ASP A 139 -4.55 9.22 -6.88
CA ASP A 139 -5.79 10.00 -6.73
C ASP A 139 -6.13 10.13 -5.24
N ALA A 140 -5.62 11.20 -4.61
CA ALA A 140 -5.75 11.42 -3.18
C ALA A 140 -7.18 11.82 -2.79
N ASN A 141 -7.89 12.53 -3.68
CA ASN A 141 -9.25 13.00 -3.42
C ASN A 141 -10.34 12.07 -3.99
N LYS A 142 -9.94 10.98 -4.64
CA LYS A 142 -10.81 9.91 -5.17
C LYS A 142 -11.81 10.41 -6.21
N ASN A 143 -11.44 11.42 -6.99
CA ASN A 143 -12.30 12.00 -8.03
C ASN A 143 -12.11 11.33 -9.41
N GLY A 144 -11.09 10.48 -9.55
CA GLY A 144 -10.69 9.78 -10.78
C GLY A 144 -10.04 10.68 -11.83
N VAL A 145 -9.54 11.85 -11.44
CA VAL A 145 -8.98 12.90 -12.30
C VAL A 145 -7.66 13.38 -11.73
N LEU A 146 -6.60 13.27 -12.53
CA LEU A 146 -5.27 13.75 -12.15
C LEU A 146 -5.27 15.25 -11.86
N ASP A 147 -4.98 15.61 -10.61
CA ASP A 147 -4.78 16.98 -10.15
C ASP A 147 -3.30 17.39 -10.15
N ASN A 148 -3.02 18.71 -10.18
CA ASN A 148 -1.65 19.23 -10.29
C ASN A 148 -0.72 18.85 -9.13
N ASN A 149 -1.28 18.48 -7.98
CA ASN A 149 -0.52 18.15 -6.77
C ASN A 149 -0.39 16.63 -6.56
N GLU A 150 -1.00 15.83 -7.44
CA GLU A 150 -0.97 14.38 -7.33
C GLU A 150 0.25 13.82 -8.05
N PRO A 151 1.01 12.92 -7.41
CA PRO A 151 2.13 12.29 -8.08
C PRO A 151 1.60 11.44 -9.24
N SER A 152 2.31 11.48 -10.36
CA SER A 152 1.95 10.73 -11.57
C SER A 152 3.18 10.25 -12.34
N THR A 153 2.96 9.23 -13.15
CA THR A 153 3.94 8.59 -14.02
C THR A 153 3.26 8.06 -15.29
N ILE A 154 4.04 7.54 -16.23
CA ILE A 154 3.54 6.93 -17.46
C ILE A 154 4.03 5.48 -17.52
N THR A 155 3.14 4.55 -17.85
CA THR A 155 3.51 3.14 -17.97
C THR A 155 4.44 2.87 -19.15
N GLY A 156 5.39 1.97 -18.94
CA GLY A 156 6.32 1.48 -19.95
C GLY A 156 5.67 0.57 -20.99
N ALA A 157 6.47 0.06 -21.93
CA ALA A 157 5.99 -0.77 -23.05
C ALA A 157 5.35 -2.11 -22.63
N THR A 158 5.55 -2.53 -21.38
CA THR A 158 4.99 -3.77 -20.81
C THR A 158 3.98 -3.51 -19.68
N GLY A 159 3.47 -2.28 -19.56
CA GLY A 159 2.53 -1.91 -18.50
C GLY A 159 3.17 -1.65 -17.14
N GLU A 160 4.49 -1.81 -17.02
CA GLU A 160 5.24 -1.49 -15.81
C GLU A 160 5.23 0.02 -15.51
N TYR A 161 5.24 0.37 -14.23
CA TYR A 161 5.28 1.75 -13.77
C TYR A 161 6.10 1.87 -12.49
N GLU A 162 6.59 3.08 -12.24
CA GLU A 162 7.13 3.47 -10.94
C GLU A 162 6.52 4.81 -10.58
N LEU A 163 5.81 4.84 -9.46
CA LEU A 163 5.15 6.03 -8.95
C LEU A 163 5.78 6.38 -7.60
N ASN A 164 6.41 7.54 -7.54
CA ASN A 164 6.93 8.09 -6.30
C ASN A 164 5.79 8.85 -5.60
N ILE A 165 5.28 8.31 -4.50
CA ILE A 165 4.25 8.94 -3.67
C ILE A 165 4.93 9.48 -2.41
N PRO A 166 4.96 10.79 -2.17
CA PRO A 166 5.55 11.35 -0.96
C PRO A 166 4.69 11.05 0.28
N PHE A 167 5.09 10.07 1.10
CA PHE A 167 4.32 9.63 2.28
C PHE A 167 4.07 10.78 3.26
N GLU A 168 5.01 11.70 3.49
CA GLU A 168 4.79 12.83 4.39
C GLU A 168 3.63 13.77 3.97
N THR A 169 3.23 13.70 2.70
CA THR A 169 2.10 14.47 2.16
C THR A 169 0.82 13.66 2.14
N PHE A 170 0.91 12.35 1.88
CA PHE A 170 -0.24 11.50 1.57
C PHE A 170 -0.56 10.44 2.62
N ASP A 171 0.43 9.98 3.39
CA ASP A 171 0.22 9.27 4.66
C ASP A 171 -0.15 10.33 5.74
N THR A 172 -1.46 10.55 5.83
CA THR A 172 -2.07 11.56 6.70
C THR A 172 -2.11 11.13 8.16
N ASN A 173 -2.03 9.83 8.44
CA ASN A 173 -2.09 9.28 9.79
C ASN A 173 -0.68 9.00 10.38
N GLN A 174 0.36 9.09 9.54
CA GLN A 174 1.79 8.92 9.87
C GLN A 174 2.14 7.53 10.40
N ASN A 175 1.42 6.49 9.98
CA ASN A 175 1.68 5.11 10.38
C ASN A 175 2.73 4.41 9.49
N GLY A 176 3.23 5.09 8.44
CA GLY A 176 4.22 4.54 7.53
C GLY A 176 3.61 3.68 6.42
N GLU A 177 2.29 3.62 6.31
CA GLU A 177 1.55 2.93 5.26
C GLU A 177 0.66 3.91 4.50
N LEU A 178 0.51 3.71 3.19
CA LEU A 178 -0.56 4.36 2.46
C LEU A 178 -1.81 3.50 2.54
N GLU A 179 -2.90 4.12 2.98
CA GLU A 179 -4.15 3.42 3.19
C GLU A 179 -5.20 3.81 2.16
N GLN A 180 -6.19 2.93 1.98
CA GLN A 180 -7.36 3.24 1.16
C GLN A 180 -8.04 4.55 1.59
N SER A 181 -7.96 4.98 2.86
CA SER A 181 -8.45 6.27 3.36
C SER A 181 -7.86 7.48 2.62
N GLU A 182 -6.63 7.33 2.14
CA GLU A 182 -5.71 8.41 1.81
C GLU A 182 -5.56 8.63 0.31
N GLY A 183 -5.93 7.62 -0.48
CA GLY A 183 -6.01 7.74 -1.93
C GLY A 183 -6.08 6.39 -2.62
N ASN A 184 -6.09 6.44 -3.95
CA ASN A 184 -6.09 5.28 -4.82
C ASN A 184 -5.01 5.41 -5.89
N LEU A 185 -4.46 4.31 -6.34
CA LEU A 185 -3.79 4.29 -7.64
C LEU A 185 -4.85 4.32 -8.74
N VAL A 186 -4.67 5.16 -9.75
CA VAL A 186 -5.56 5.25 -10.92
C VAL A 186 -4.73 5.24 -12.19
N ALA A 187 -5.03 4.32 -13.11
CA ALA A 187 -4.46 4.32 -14.45
C ALA A 187 -5.52 4.56 -15.52
N PHE A 188 -5.21 5.41 -16.49
CA PHE A 188 -6.10 5.72 -17.61
C PHE A 188 -5.33 6.06 -18.88
N GLY A 189 -5.91 5.74 -20.04
CA GLY A 189 -5.30 5.94 -21.34
C GLY A 189 -4.22 4.90 -21.67
N GLY A 190 -3.41 5.15 -22.70
CA GLY A 190 -2.48 4.17 -23.22
C GLY A 190 -3.15 3.13 -24.11
N ILE A 191 -2.41 2.07 -24.44
CA ILE A 191 -2.80 1.03 -25.39
C ILE A 191 -2.52 -0.34 -24.75
N ASP A 192 -3.55 -1.18 -24.68
CA ASP A 192 -3.40 -2.61 -24.43
C ASP A 192 -2.54 -3.20 -25.54
N THR A 193 -1.42 -3.76 -25.15
CA THR A 193 -0.41 -4.18 -26.10
C THR A 193 -0.71 -5.53 -26.76
N ALA A 194 -1.56 -6.36 -26.16
CA ALA A 194 -2.02 -7.61 -26.74
C ALA A 194 -3.11 -7.36 -27.79
N THR A 195 -4.06 -6.48 -27.50
CA THR A 195 -5.19 -6.18 -28.40
C THR A 195 -4.94 -4.98 -29.31
N GLY A 196 -4.05 -4.06 -28.96
CA GLY A 196 -3.87 -2.78 -29.63
C GLY A 196 -5.04 -1.82 -29.45
N LEU A 197 -5.90 -2.04 -28.45
CA LEU A 197 -7.04 -1.17 -28.13
C LEU A 197 -6.66 -0.17 -27.03
N PRO A 198 -7.26 1.02 -26.99
CA PRO A 198 -7.00 1.98 -25.92
C PRO A 198 -7.64 1.52 -24.60
N LEU A 199 -7.03 1.88 -23.47
CA LEU A 199 -7.68 1.75 -22.17
C LEU A 199 -8.76 2.84 -22.02
N GLU A 200 -9.99 2.50 -22.40
CA GLU A 200 -11.12 3.44 -22.32
C GLU A 200 -11.75 3.51 -20.93
N THR A 201 -11.46 2.53 -20.07
CA THR A 201 -12.01 2.40 -18.72
C THR A 201 -10.90 2.65 -17.70
N PRO A 202 -10.97 3.68 -16.85
CA PRO A 202 -10.01 3.85 -15.77
C PRO A 202 -9.97 2.61 -14.89
N VAL A 203 -8.76 2.21 -14.52
CA VAL A 203 -8.52 1.11 -13.57
C VAL A 203 -7.95 1.68 -12.29
N SER A 204 -8.38 1.15 -11.16
CA SER A 204 -8.01 1.66 -9.84
C SER A 204 -7.51 0.54 -8.96
N ALA A 205 -6.66 0.87 -7.99
CA ALA A 205 -6.22 -0.07 -6.98
C ALA A 205 -5.99 0.63 -5.63
N PRO A 206 -6.03 -0.13 -4.53
CA PRO A 206 -5.50 0.33 -3.26
C PRO A 206 -4.07 0.89 -3.41
N PRO A 207 -3.68 1.86 -2.59
CA PRO A 207 -2.45 2.63 -2.80
C PRO A 207 -1.15 1.83 -2.65
N ASP A 208 -1.21 0.71 -1.92
CA ASP A 208 -0.13 -0.25 -1.68
C ASP A 208 -0.11 -1.40 -2.71
N SER A 209 -0.97 -1.33 -3.74
CA SER A 209 -1.05 -2.40 -4.74
C SER A 209 0.14 -2.35 -5.70
N THR A 210 0.77 -3.50 -5.92
CA THR A 210 1.82 -3.65 -6.95
C THR A 210 1.23 -3.97 -8.32
N VAL A 211 -0.07 -4.29 -8.38
CA VAL A 211 -0.82 -4.54 -9.61
C VAL A 211 -2.10 -3.70 -9.64
N VAL A 212 -2.34 -3.03 -10.77
CA VAL A 212 -3.59 -2.28 -11.02
C VAL A 212 -4.38 -3.01 -12.11
N THR A 213 -5.55 -3.53 -11.74
CA THR A 213 -6.45 -4.32 -12.60
C THR A 213 -7.90 -3.87 -12.46
N LEU A 214 -8.81 -4.45 -13.24
CA LEU A 214 -10.24 -4.27 -12.98
C LEU A 214 -10.75 -4.95 -11.71
N LEU A 215 -10.07 -5.98 -11.23
CA LEU A 215 -10.47 -6.62 -9.98
C LEU A 215 -10.12 -5.72 -8.79
N THR A 216 -8.97 -5.05 -8.83
CA THR A 216 -8.63 -4.03 -7.83
C THR A 216 -9.57 -2.82 -7.90
N SER A 217 -10.12 -2.47 -9.08
CA SER A 217 -11.15 -1.43 -9.18
C SER A 217 -12.43 -1.81 -8.41
N LEU A 218 -12.81 -3.09 -8.40
CA LEU A 218 -13.94 -3.57 -7.61
C LEU A 218 -13.64 -3.50 -6.11
N ILE A 219 -12.40 -3.80 -5.70
CA ILE A 219 -11.94 -3.67 -4.31
C ILE A 219 -12.04 -2.21 -3.87
N VAL A 220 -11.49 -1.28 -4.65
CA VAL A 220 -11.56 0.16 -4.38
C VAL A 220 -13.00 0.65 -4.24
N GLU A 221 -13.89 0.29 -5.16
CA GLU A 221 -15.30 0.72 -5.09
C GLU A 221 -16.02 0.17 -3.84
N LEU A 222 -15.74 -1.08 -3.45
CA LEU A 222 -16.28 -1.65 -2.21
C LEU A 222 -15.73 -0.93 -0.98
N ALA A 223 -14.45 -0.59 -1.02
CA ALA A 223 -13.76 0.02 0.11
C ALA A 223 -14.16 1.49 0.29
N ASP A 224 -14.35 2.23 -0.79
CA ASP A 224 -14.91 3.58 -0.78
C ASP A 224 -16.35 3.64 -0.24
N ARG A 225 -17.03 2.50 -0.16
CA ARG A 225 -18.36 2.34 0.48
C ARG A 225 -18.28 1.91 1.95
N GLY A 226 -17.09 1.92 2.54
CA GLY A 226 -16.87 1.56 3.94
C GLY A 226 -16.68 0.07 4.19
N THR A 227 -16.39 -0.73 3.15
CA THR A 227 -15.91 -2.10 3.34
C THR A 227 -14.42 -2.04 3.64
N ASP A 228 -13.93 -2.80 4.62
CA ASP A 228 -12.47 -2.96 4.76
C ASP A 228 -11.85 -3.55 3.46
N VAL A 229 -10.58 -3.23 3.16
CA VAL A 229 -9.91 -3.63 1.89
C VAL A 229 -9.78 -5.14 1.78
N ASP A 230 -9.37 -5.83 2.85
CA ASP A 230 -9.15 -7.28 2.84
C ASP A 230 -10.50 -8.00 2.80
N ARG A 231 -11.50 -7.42 3.47
CA ARG A 231 -12.89 -7.87 3.35
C ARG A 231 -13.44 -7.67 1.92
N ALA A 232 -13.16 -6.52 1.30
CA ALA A 232 -13.58 -6.21 -0.06
C ALA A 232 -12.94 -7.18 -1.06
N GLU A 233 -11.65 -7.44 -0.93
CA GLU A 233 -10.94 -8.44 -1.71
C GLU A 233 -11.56 -9.83 -1.54
N SER A 234 -11.81 -10.25 -0.30
CA SER A 234 -12.45 -11.54 0.00
C SER A 234 -13.83 -11.69 -0.64
N LEU A 235 -14.62 -10.60 -0.66
CA LEU A 235 -15.92 -10.56 -1.34
C LEU A 235 -15.76 -10.67 -2.86
N VAL A 236 -14.83 -9.93 -3.47
CA VAL A 236 -14.53 -10.03 -4.90
C VAL A 236 -14.11 -11.45 -5.27
N LYS A 237 -13.18 -12.05 -4.50
CA LYS A 237 -12.70 -13.42 -4.73
C LYS A 237 -13.83 -14.43 -4.67
N SER A 238 -14.60 -14.42 -3.59
CA SER A 238 -15.71 -15.36 -3.40
C SER A 238 -16.83 -15.20 -4.42
N SER A 239 -17.18 -13.97 -4.82
CA SER A 239 -18.22 -13.72 -5.83
C SER A 239 -17.82 -14.11 -7.25
N LEU A 240 -16.52 -14.19 -7.55
CA LEU A 240 -16.00 -14.52 -8.89
C LEU A 240 -15.37 -15.92 -8.98
N GLY A 241 -15.40 -16.69 -7.88
CA GLY A 241 -14.85 -18.04 -7.84
C GLY A 241 -13.31 -18.08 -7.86
N ILE A 242 -12.65 -17.04 -7.36
CA ILE A 242 -11.19 -16.97 -7.23
C ILE A 242 -10.78 -17.64 -5.90
N PRO A 243 -9.71 -18.44 -5.84
CA PRO A 243 -9.24 -19.05 -4.61
C PRO A 243 -8.91 -18.02 -3.52
N ALA A 244 -9.24 -18.31 -2.26
CA ALA A 244 -9.04 -17.38 -1.14
C ALA A 244 -7.55 -17.01 -0.91
N SER A 245 -6.64 -17.93 -1.21
CA SER A 245 -5.19 -17.77 -1.08
C SER A 245 -4.55 -16.84 -2.13
N VAL A 246 -5.34 -16.31 -3.05
CA VAL A 246 -4.82 -15.39 -4.06
C VAL A 246 -4.90 -13.96 -3.52
N ASP A 247 -3.82 -13.20 -3.64
CA ASP A 247 -3.81 -11.76 -3.41
C ASP A 247 -4.05 -11.01 -4.73
N LEU A 248 -5.19 -10.34 -4.85
CA LEU A 248 -5.55 -9.56 -6.04
C LEU A 248 -4.82 -8.23 -6.17
N THR A 249 -4.18 -7.73 -5.10
CA THR A 249 -3.44 -6.46 -5.07
C THR A 249 -1.99 -6.61 -5.56
N SER A 250 -1.50 -7.85 -5.66
CA SER A 250 -0.11 -8.14 -6.04
C SER A 250 0.08 -9.20 -7.12
N LEU A 251 -0.92 -10.04 -7.41
CA LEU A 251 -0.77 -11.08 -8.43
C LEU A 251 -0.81 -10.46 -9.83
N ASP A 252 0.26 -10.63 -10.61
CA ASP A 252 0.21 -10.47 -12.07
C ASP A 252 -0.42 -11.74 -12.69
N PRO A 253 -1.68 -11.70 -13.17
CA PRO A 253 -2.33 -12.88 -13.72
C PRO A 253 -1.67 -13.42 -15.00
N ILE A 254 -1.06 -12.56 -15.81
CA ILE A 254 -0.42 -12.98 -17.06
C ILE A 254 0.86 -13.75 -16.75
N GLU A 255 1.68 -13.24 -15.83
CA GLU A 255 2.87 -13.94 -15.33
C GLU A 255 2.49 -15.26 -14.64
N ALA A 256 1.47 -15.24 -13.78
CA ALA A 256 0.99 -16.41 -13.06
C ALA A 256 0.53 -17.52 -14.03
N VAL A 257 -0.19 -17.17 -15.09
CA VAL A 257 -0.60 -18.12 -16.15
C VAL A 257 0.61 -18.69 -16.90
N ASN A 258 1.59 -17.86 -17.24
CA ASN A 258 2.79 -18.31 -17.96
C ASN A 258 3.68 -19.23 -17.13
N SER A 259 3.77 -18.98 -15.82
CA SER A 259 4.57 -19.77 -14.87
C SER A 259 3.82 -20.97 -14.29
N GLY A 260 2.50 -21.08 -14.51
CA GLY A 260 1.68 -22.13 -13.94
C GLY A 260 1.40 -21.95 -12.43
N ARG A 261 1.52 -20.72 -11.92
CA ARG A 261 1.20 -20.37 -10.54
C ARG A 261 -0.30 -20.55 -10.28
N SER A 262 -0.64 -21.14 -9.13
CA SER A 262 -2.03 -21.35 -8.70
C SER A 262 -2.81 -20.04 -8.68
N GLY A 263 -4.08 -20.06 -9.07
CA GLY A 263 -4.93 -18.87 -9.11
C GLY A 263 -4.74 -17.98 -10.34
N GLY A 264 -3.66 -18.12 -11.10
CA GLY A 264 -3.39 -17.26 -12.26
C GLY A 264 -4.47 -17.34 -13.34
N VAL A 265 -4.93 -18.56 -13.66
CA VAL A 265 -5.98 -18.78 -14.67
C VAL A 265 -7.32 -18.22 -14.19
N GLU A 266 -7.65 -18.42 -12.92
CA GLU A 266 -8.87 -17.94 -12.28
C GLU A 266 -8.93 -16.41 -12.27
N VAL A 267 -7.83 -15.74 -11.87
CA VAL A 267 -7.74 -14.27 -11.87
C VAL A 267 -7.80 -13.71 -13.29
N LEU A 268 -7.03 -14.25 -14.24
CA LEU A 268 -7.06 -13.78 -15.63
C LEU A 268 -8.48 -13.89 -16.21
N THR A 269 -9.12 -15.04 -16.00
CA THR A 269 -10.47 -15.31 -16.51
C THR A 269 -11.52 -14.40 -15.87
N ALA A 270 -11.48 -14.22 -14.55
CA ALA A 270 -12.38 -13.32 -13.84
C ALA A 270 -12.20 -11.86 -14.29
N MET A 271 -10.95 -11.39 -14.34
CA MET A 271 -10.60 -10.03 -14.78
C MET A 271 -11.11 -9.76 -16.21
N THR A 272 -10.86 -10.68 -17.16
CA THR A 272 -11.34 -10.54 -18.54
C THR A 272 -12.87 -10.48 -18.61
N LYS A 273 -13.59 -11.33 -17.86
CA LYS A 273 -15.07 -11.33 -17.88
C LYS A 273 -15.64 -10.03 -17.31
N VAL A 274 -15.04 -9.52 -16.23
CA VAL A 274 -15.41 -8.23 -15.63
C VAL A 274 -15.18 -7.10 -16.62
N GLN A 275 -14.04 -7.10 -17.32
CA GLN A 275 -13.71 -6.08 -18.31
C GLN A 275 -14.61 -6.09 -19.53
N ASN A 276 -14.79 -7.25 -20.16
CA ASN A 276 -15.70 -7.40 -21.30
C ASN A 276 -17.08 -6.83 -20.95
N PHE A 277 -17.57 -7.14 -19.75
CA PHE A 277 -18.86 -6.67 -19.29
C PHE A 277 -18.90 -5.16 -19.02
N ILE A 278 -17.90 -4.61 -18.32
CA ILE A 278 -17.83 -3.16 -18.04
C ILE A 278 -17.75 -2.37 -19.34
N THR A 279 -16.77 -2.67 -20.21
CA THR A 279 -16.56 -1.91 -21.45
C THR A 279 -17.78 -1.94 -22.36
N GLN A 280 -18.37 -3.12 -22.58
CA GLN A 280 -19.57 -3.23 -23.43
C GLN A 280 -20.79 -2.52 -22.83
N THR A 281 -20.95 -2.55 -21.49
CA THR A 281 -22.04 -1.83 -20.83
C THR A 281 -21.83 -0.32 -20.90
N VAL A 282 -20.60 0.15 -20.75
CA VAL A 282 -20.23 1.56 -20.91
C VAL A 282 -20.53 2.03 -22.33
N SER A 283 -20.10 1.30 -23.36
CA SER A 283 -20.38 1.66 -24.76
C SER A 283 -21.88 1.69 -25.08
N LEU A 284 -22.66 0.77 -24.49
CA LEU A 284 -24.11 0.75 -24.61
C LEU A 284 -24.75 2.01 -24.00
N ILE A 285 -24.30 2.44 -22.82
CA ILE A 285 -24.86 3.63 -22.14
C ILE A 285 -24.38 4.92 -22.81
N ASP A 286 -23.09 5.00 -23.14
CA ASP A 286 -22.45 6.14 -23.82
C ASP A 286 -23.16 6.46 -25.15
N GLY A 287 -23.50 5.45 -25.95
CA GLY A 287 -24.23 5.68 -27.20
C GLY A 287 -25.65 6.27 -27.03
N ALA A 288 -26.21 6.30 -25.82
CA ALA A 288 -27.50 6.91 -25.50
C ALA A 288 -27.40 8.11 -24.52
N SER A 289 -26.20 8.48 -24.06
CA SER A 289 -25.99 9.48 -23.00
C SER A 289 -24.95 10.53 -23.39
N ALA A 290 -25.05 11.73 -22.81
CA ALA A 290 -23.99 12.75 -22.88
C ALA A 290 -23.13 12.79 -21.59
N VAL A 291 -23.38 11.87 -20.65
CA VAL A 291 -22.60 11.75 -19.41
C VAL A 291 -21.17 11.33 -19.73
N ALA A 292 -20.20 11.90 -19.03
CA ALA A 292 -18.80 11.57 -19.22
C ALA A 292 -18.52 10.08 -18.93
N ASN A 293 -17.69 9.45 -19.77
CA ASN A 293 -17.42 8.00 -19.71
C ASN A 293 -16.92 7.53 -18.34
N ASN A 294 -16.08 8.31 -17.66
CA ASN A 294 -15.59 7.98 -16.32
C ASN A 294 -16.74 7.85 -15.29
N LEU A 295 -17.78 8.68 -15.39
CA LEU A 295 -18.97 8.57 -14.53
C LEU A 295 -19.84 7.37 -14.89
N ILE A 296 -19.94 7.02 -16.18
CA ILE A 296 -20.64 5.80 -16.61
C ILE A 296 -19.89 4.57 -16.09
N VAL A 297 -18.57 4.52 -16.22
CA VAL A 297 -17.72 3.46 -15.67
C VAL A 297 -17.98 3.31 -14.17
N LYS A 298 -17.91 4.40 -13.40
CA LYS A 298 -18.19 4.39 -11.96
C LYS A 298 -19.57 3.79 -11.66
N ASN A 299 -20.60 4.13 -12.42
CA ASN A 299 -21.95 3.57 -12.24
C ASN A 299 -22.05 2.08 -12.58
N VAL A 300 -21.30 1.59 -13.58
CA VAL A 300 -21.25 0.17 -13.93
C VAL A 300 -20.52 -0.62 -12.86
N VAL A 301 -19.32 -0.16 -12.44
CA VAL A 301 -18.55 -0.75 -11.33
C VAL A 301 -19.39 -0.76 -10.06
N ALA A 302 -20.06 0.35 -9.74
CA ALA A 302 -20.98 0.47 -8.62
C ALA A 302 -22.12 -0.57 -8.64
N ALA A 303 -22.71 -0.84 -9.81
CA ALA A 303 -23.79 -1.82 -9.96
C ALA A 303 -23.28 -3.27 -9.84
N ILE A 304 -22.03 -3.54 -10.23
CA ILE A 304 -21.38 -4.83 -9.99
C ILE A 304 -21.10 -5.00 -8.49
N SER A 305 -20.55 -3.98 -7.83
CA SER A 305 -20.25 -3.98 -6.40
C SER A 305 -21.51 -4.16 -5.55
N ASP A 306 -22.66 -3.60 -5.96
CA ASP A 306 -23.95 -3.85 -5.32
C ASP A 306 -24.33 -5.34 -5.32
N ARG A 307 -23.97 -6.11 -6.37
CA ARG A 307 -24.21 -7.56 -6.40
C ARG A 307 -23.28 -8.32 -5.47
N ILE A 308 -22.02 -7.91 -5.40
CA ILE A 308 -20.99 -8.50 -4.54
C ILE A 308 -21.33 -8.28 -3.06
N GLN A 309 -21.67 -7.04 -2.65
CA GLN A 309 -22.00 -6.72 -1.24
C GLN A 309 -23.23 -7.48 -0.73
N ASN A 310 -24.20 -7.75 -1.59
CA ASN A 310 -25.41 -8.48 -1.23
C ASN A 310 -25.19 -10.01 -1.10
N GLY A 311 -23.95 -10.49 -1.17
CA GLY A 311 -23.59 -11.90 -1.00
C GLY A 311 -24.08 -12.80 -2.13
N ASN A 312 -24.41 -12.22 -3.30
CA ASN A 312 -24.79 -13.00 -4.46
C ASN A 312 -23.54 -13.48 -5.21
N ASN A 313 -23.55 -14.74 -5.61
CA ASN A 313 -22.55 -15.24 -6.56
C ASN A 313 -22.73 -14.51 -7.90
N LEU A 314 -21.66 -13.93 -8.44
CA LEU A 314 -21.70 -13.13 -9.65
C LEU A 314 -21.42 -14.04 -10.86
N ASP A 315 -22.48 -14.57 -11.46
CA ASP A 315 -22.37 -15.41 -12.64
C ASP A 315 -22.33 -14.56 -13.92
N LEU A 316 -21.11 -14.21 -14.34
CA LEU A 316 -20.87 -13.42 -15.55
C LEU A 316 -21.18 -14.18 -16.85
N ASN A 317 -21.60 -15.45 -16.80
CA ASN A 317 -22.12 -16.20 -17.94
C ASN A 317 -23.64 -16.18 -18.02
N ASN A 318 -24.33 -15.59 -17.04
CA ASN A 318 -25.77 -15.56 -16.95
C ASN A 318 -26.34 -14.24 -17.49
N ALA A 319 -26.91 -14.30 -18.69
CA ALA A 319 -27.50 -13.13 -19.34
C ALA A 319 -28.60 -12.43 -18.52
N ALA A 320 -29.34 -13.15 -17.66
CA ALA A 320 -30.36 -12.53 -16.82
C ALA A 320 -29.72 -11.71 -15.68
N GLN A 321 -28.64 -12.21 -15.07
CA GLN A 321 -27.89 -11.45 -14.06
C GLN A 321 -27.20 -10.23 -14.69
N LEU A 322 -26.53 -10.41 -15.83
CA LEU A 322 -25.91 -9.31 -16.56
C LEU A 322 -26.94 -8.26 -16.97
N SER A 323 -28.13 -8.67 -17.45
CA SER A 323 -29.20 -7.72 -17.80
C SER A 323 -29.69 -6.92 -16.60
N ALA A 324 -29.76 -7.52 -15.40
CA ALA A 324 -30.12 -6.80 -14.19
C ALA A 324 -29.07 -5.72 -13.85
N ILE A 325 -27.78 -6.03 -13.98
CA ILE A 325 -26.69 -5.08 -13.74
C ILE A 325 -26.70 -3.94 -14.77
N VAL A 326 -26.90 -4.24 -16.06
CA VAL A 326 -27.01 -3.21 -17.13
C VAL A 326 -28.15 -2.24 -16.83
N ARG A 327 -29.32 -2.75 -16.42
CA ARG A 327 -30.50 -1.91 -16.07
C ARG A 327 -30.21 -1.03 -14.86
N GLU A 328 -29.52 -1.57 -13.86
CA GLU A 328 -29.13 -0.84 -12.66
C GLU A 328 -28.11 0.26 -12.95
N ALA A 329 -27.07 -0.03 -13.72
CA ALA A 329 -26.09 0.95 -14.19
C ALA A 329 -26.76 2.08 -14.99
N ALA A 330 -27.66 1.75 -15.92
CA ALA A 330 -28.43 2.73 -16.67
C ALA A 330 -29.31 3.61 -15.75
N THR A 331 -29.89 3.03 -14.69
CA THR A 331 -30.69 3.76 -13.70
C THR A 331 -29.81 4.74 -12.90
N LYS A 332 -28.62 4.31 -12.45
CA LYS A 332 -27.65 5.20 -11.79
C LYS A 332 -27.20 6.33 -12.72
N THR A 333 -26.97 6.07 -14.01
CA THR A 333 -26.62 7.12 -14.98
C THR A 333 -27.77 8.11 -15.20
N GLN A 334 -29.02 7.67 -15.22
CA GLN A 334 -30.18 8.58 -15.32
C GLN A 334 -30.31 9.51 -14.10
N GLN A 335 -29.83 9.11 -12.93
CA GLN A 335 -29.82 9.98 -11.75
C GLN A 335 -28.85 11.15 -11.91
N ILE A 336 -27.78 10.99 -12.70
CA ILE A 336 -26.82 12.04 -13.03
C ILE A 336 -27.36 12.92 -14.16
N ASP A 337 -27.89 12.31 -15.22
CA ASP A 337 -28.49 13.01 -16.36
C ASP A 337 -29.96 12.59 -16.54
N PRO A 338 -30.92 13.37 -16.02
CA PRO A 338 -32.34 13.08 -16.19
C PRO A 338 -32.82 13.12 -17.65
N SER A 339 -32.05 13.68 -18.58
CA SER A 339 -32.37 13.71 -20.00
C SER A 339 -31.98 12.43 -20.74
N PHE A 340 -31.20 11.56 -20.09
CA PHE A 340 -30.82 10.25 -20.60
C PHE A 340 -32.06 9.41 -20.94
N ASN A 341 -32.17 8.99 -22.21
CA ASN A 341 -33.25 8.12 -22.67
C ASN A 341 -32.98 6.67 -22.26
N ILE A 342 -33.19 6.39 -20.97
CA ILE A 342 -33.00 5.08 -20.37
C ILE A 342 -33.83 3.98 -21.05
N GLN A 343 -34.99 4.32 -21.64
CA GLN A 343 -35.91 3.33 -22.20
C GLN A 343 -35.30 2.55 -23.36
N THR A 344 -34.46 3.20 -24.17
CA THR A 344 -33.72 2.52 -25.25
C THR A 344 -32.83 1.42 -24.68
N VAL A 345 -32.07 1.73 -23.62
CA VAL A 345 -31.17 0.77 -22.96
C VAL A 345 -31.95 -0.34 -22.25
N LEU A 346 -33.02 -0.01 -21.51
CA LEU A 346 -33.84 -1.01 -20.82
C LEU A 346 -34.52 -2.01 -21.77
N ALA A 347 -34.89 -1.56 -22.97
CA ALA A 347 -35.54 -2.40 -23.98
C ALA A 347 -34.59 -3.43 -24.60
N ILE A 348 -33.31 -3.08 -24.75
CA ILE A 348 -32.30 -3.93 -25.40
C ILE A 348 -31.39 -4.67 -24.41
N ALA A 349 -31.45 -4.34 -23.12
CA ALA A 349 -30.60 -4.93 -22.09
C ALA A 349 -30.58 -6.47 -22.06
N PRO A 350 -31.71 -7.20 -22.24
CA PRO A 350 -31.67 -8.67 -22.26
C PRO A 350 -30.84 -9.24 -23.41
N GLN A 351 -30.97 -8.68 -24.61
CA GLN A 351 -30.24 -9.11 -25.80
C GLN A 351 -28.76 -8.68 -25.75
N ALA A 352 -28.47 -7.48 -25.24
CA ALA A 352 -27.10 -7.04 -25.02
C ALA A 352 -26.39 -7.95 -24.00
N ALA A 353 -27.07 -8.29 -22.91
CA ALA A 353 -26.56 -9.20 -21.90
C ALA A 353 -26.36 -10.63 -22.43
N GLN A 354 -27.13 -11.09 -23.41
CA GLN A 354 -26.89 -12.36 -24.09
C GLN A 354 -25.54 -12.34 -24.82
N VAL A 355 -25.25 -11.29 -25.57
CA VAL A 355 -23.98 -11.13 -26.29
C VAL A 355 -22.80 -11.09 -25.31
N MET A 356 -22.91 -10.30 -24.24
CA MET A 356 -21.89 -10.23 -23.17
C MET A 356 -21.64 -11.60 -22.52
N ALA A 357 -22.71 -12.31 -22.16
CA ALA A 357 -22.63 -13.63 -21.55
C ALA A 357 -21.98 -14.66 -22.49
N GLU A 358 -22.28 -14.60 -23.79
CA GLU A 358 -21.67 -15.50 -24.77
C GLU A 358 -20.17 -15.24 -24.94
N ALA A 359 -19.72 -14.00 -24.93
CA ALA A 359 -18.28 -13.69 -24.91
C ALA A 359 -17.60 -14.27 -23.66
N ASN A 360 -18.23 -14.12 -22.49
CA ASN A 360 -17.69 -14.65 -21.23
C ASN A 360 -17.63 -16.19 -21.20
N GLN A 361 -18.60 -16.87 -21.81
CA GLN A 361 -18.56 -18.33 -21.97
C GLN A 361 -17.38 -18.78 -22.85
N ARG A 362 -16.94 -17.94 -23.79
CA ARG A 362 -15.77 -18.23 -24.66
C ARG A 362 -14.47 -18.02 -23.88
N THR A 363 -14.45 -17.09 -22.93
CA THR A 363 -13.36 -16.93 -21.96
C THR A 363 -13.20 -18.21 -21.13
N ASP A 364 -14.29 -18.75 -20.58
CA ASP A 364 -14.24 -19.99 -19.79
C ASP A 364 -13.83 -21.21 -20.65
N ALA A 365 -14.32 -21.28 -21.89
CA ALA A 365 -13.91 -22.32 -22.83
C ALA A 365 -12.42 -22.22 -23.18
N ALA A 366 -11.88 -21.01 -23.32
CA ALA A 366 -10.46 -20.78 -23.57
C ALA A 366 -9.61 -21.23 -22.36
N ALA A 367 -10.01 -20.85 -21.14
CA ALA A 367 -9.38 -21.27 -19.89
C ALA A 367 -9.37 -22.79 -19.71
N SER A 368 -10.44 -23.47 -20.15
CA SER A 368 -10.55 -24.93 -20.05
C SER A 368 -9.76 -25.70 -21.12
N SER A 369 -9.34 -25.05 -22.20
CA SER A 369 -8.74 -25.71 -23.38
C SER A 369 -7.31 -25.28 -23.70
N ASN A 370 -6.77 -24.29 -22.99
CA ASN A 370 -5.44 -23.73 -23.21
C ASN A 370 -4.69 -23.54 -21.90
N SER A 371 -3.36 -23.36 -21.98
CA SER A 371 -2.50 -23.08 -20.82
C SER A 371 -1.32 -22.19 -21.21
N GLY A 372 -0.75 -21.46 -20.25
CA GLY A 372 0.40 -20.58 -20.48
C GLY A 372 0.15 -19.55 -21.58
N ALA A 373 1.15 -19.29 -22.42
CA ALA A 373 1.06 -18.32 -23.51
C ALA A 373 -0.11 -18.57 -24.48
N SER A 374 -0.50 -19.83 -24.70
CA SER A 374 -1.64 -20.15 -25.58
C SER A 374 -2.98 -19.66 -25.01
N LEU A 375 -3.13 -19.66 -23.68
CA LEU A 375 -4.29 -19.10 -23.01
C LEU A 375 -4.30 -17.58 -23.16
N ASN A 376 -3.16 -16.92 -22.90
CA ASN A 376 -3.03 -15.47 -23.03
C ASN A 376 -3.42 -14.99 -24.44
N SER A 377 -2.91 -15.62 -25.50
CA SER A 377 -3.30 -15.25 -26.87
C SER A 377 -4.76 -15.56 -27.19
N ALA A 378 -5.37 -16.59 -26.57
CA ALA A 378 -6.79 -16.89 -26.74
C ALA A 378 -7.68 -15.83 -26.06
N ILE A 379 -7.33 -15.42 -24.85
CA ILE A 379 -7.99 -14.35 -24.09
C ILE A 379 -7.89 -13.02 -24.82
N ALA A 380 -6.70 -12.66 -25.32
CA ALA A 380 -6.51 -11.44 -26.11
C ALA A 380 -7.40 -11.40 -27.36
N ARG A 381 -7.60 -12.52 -28.06
CA ARG A 381 -8.49 -12.55 -29.24
C ARG A 381 -9.95 -12.34 -28.85
N ILE A 382 -10.37 -12.87 -27.72
CA ILE A 382 -11.72 -12.65 -27.19
C ILE A 382 -11.91 -11.16 -26.83
N GLN A 383 -10.96 -10.58 -26.09
CA GLN A 383 -10.97 -9.16 -25.74
C GLN A 383 -10.94 -8.25 -26.98
N LYS A 384 -10.14 -8.59 -27.99
CA LYS A 384 -10.07 -7.81 -29.24
C LYS A 384 -11.43 -7.63 -29.92
N VAL A 385 -12.26 -8.68 -29.90
CA VAL A 385 -13.62 -8.65 -30.43
C VAL A 385 -14.55 -7.93 -29.45
N ALA A 386 -14.54 -8.36 -28.18
CA ALA A 386 -15.44 -7.90 -27.13
C ALA A 386 -15.31 -6.39 -26.83
N LEU A 387 -14.09 -5.87 -26.78
CA LEU A 387 -13.76 -4.48 -26.46
C LEU A 387 -13.66 -3.61 -27.72
N GLY A 388 -13.54 -4.23 -28.89
CA GLY A 388 -13.42 -3.56 -30.19
C GLY A 388 -14.75 -3.49 -30.93
N GLU A 389 -14.96 -4.42 -31.86
CA GLU A 389 -16.11 -4.40 -32.77
C GLU A 389 -17.45 -4.52 -32.03
N THR A 390 -17.56 -5.41 -31.03
CA THR A 390 -18.80 -5.58 -30.25
C THR A 390 -19.15 -4.32 -29.44
N ALA A 391 -18.16 -3.68 -28.80
CA ALA A 391 -18.37 -2.45 -28.05
C ALA A 391 -18.83 -1.28 -28.95
N LYS A 392 -18.19 -1.15 -30.12
CA LYS A 392 -18.60 -0.18 -31.15
C LYS A 392 -20.03 -0.43 -31.64
N ASP A 393 -20.38 -1.68 -31.89
CA ASP A 393 -21.72 -2.09 -32.29
C ASP A 393 -22.79 -1.70 -31.26
N PHE A 394 -22.53 -1.89 -29.97
CA PHE A 394 -23.46 -1.47 -28.92
C PHE A 394 -23.70 0.04 -28.92
N LYS A 395 -22.64 0.82 -29.11
CA LYS A 395 -22.75 2.28 -29.24
C LYS A 395 -23.62 2.68 -30.43
N GLU A 396 -23.45 2.01 -31.57
CA GLU A 396 -24.25 2.22 -32.78
C GLU A 396 -25.73 1.83 -32.61
N VAL A 397 -26.03 0.80 -31.82
CA VAL A 397 -27.42 0.40 -31.52
C VAL A 397 -28.18 1.51 -30.80
N THR A 398 -27.58 2.06 -29.75
CA THR A 398 -28.20 3.13 -28.98
C THR A 398 -28.25 4.47 -29.71
N ALA A 399 -27.30 4.70 -30.64
CA ALA A 399 -27.36 5.82 -31.58
C ALA A 399 -28.42 5.65 -32.68
N GLY A 400 -29.02 4.47 -32.82
CA GLY A 400 -30.03 4.16 -33.83
C GLY A 400 -29.47 3.82 -35.23
N ASN A 401 -28.16 3.56 -35.32
CA ASN A 401 -27.47 3.26 -36.58
C ASN A 401 -27.41 1.75 -36.90
N LYS A 402 -27.58 0.90 -35.88
CA LYS A 402 -27.61 -0.57 -35.99
C LYS A 402 -28.74 -1.13 -35.15
N THR A 403 -29.29 -2.30 -35.51
CA THR A 403 -30.31 -2.95 -34.68
C THR A 403 -29.67 -3.92 -33.69
N ILE A 404 -30.28 -4.08 -32.50
CA ILE A 404 -29.81 -5.08 -31.53
C ILE A 404 -29.86 -6.51 -32.08
N ALA A 405 -30.78 -6.79 -33.02
CA ALA A 405 -30.88 -8.11 -33.65
C ALA A 405 -29.67 -8.43 -34.55
N GLU A 406 -29.15 -7.44 -35.28
CA GLU A 406 -27.91 -7.57 -36.06
C GLU A 406 -26.72 -7.82 -35.13
N VAL A 407 -26.59 -7.05 -34.05
CA VAL A 407 -25.51 -7.24 -33.06
C VAL A 407 -25.55 -8.63 -32.45
N VAL A 408 -26.73 -9.14 -32.09
CA VAL A 408 -26.88 -10.52 -31.60
C VAL A 408 -26.45 -11.52 -32.67
N ALA A 409 -26.89 -11.38 -33.91
CA ALA A 409 -26.55 -12.32 -34.98
C ALA A 409 -25.05 -12.38 -35.28
N GLU A 410 -24.36 -11.25 -35.16
CA GLU A 410 -22.92 -11.14 -35.45
C GLU A 410 -22.06 -11.59 -34.26
N ASN A 411 -22.49 -11.30 -33.03
CA ASN A 411 -21.70 -11.47 -31.81
C ASN A 411 -22.14 -12.66 -30.95
N THR A 412 -22.84 -13.63 -31.53
CA THR A 412 -23.20 -14.90 -30.86
C THR A 412 -22.88 -16.12 -31.73
N GLY A 413 -22.93 -17.31 -31.11
CA GLY A 413 -22.83 -18.60 -31.79
C GLY A 413 -21.57 -18.75 -32.65
N ALA A 414 -21.74 -19.22 -33.89
CA ALA A 414 -20.65 -19.47 -34.83
C ALA A 414 -20.05 -18.19 -35.42
N ALA A 415 -20.82 -17.10 -35.48
CA ALA A 415 -20.33 -15.81 -35.97
C ALA A 415 -19.27 -15.25 -35.01
N LEU A 416 -19.57 -15.24 -33.70
CA LEU A 416 -18.61 -14.88 -32.66
C LEU A 416 -17.33 -15.72 -32.74
N ASN A 417 -17.45 -17.04 -32.90
CA ASN A 417 -16.29 -17.93 -33.02
C ASN A 417 -15.40 -17.55 -34.22
N THR A 418 -16.02 -17.17 -35.34
CA THR A 418 -15.30 -16.75 -36.54
C THR A 418 -14.55 -15.45 -36.28
N GLN A 419 -15.22 -14.45 -35.69
CA GLN A 419 -14.60 -13.17 -35.33
C GLN A 419 -13.36 -13.39 -34.44
N ILE A 420 -13.51 -14.18 -33.36
CA ILE A 420 -12.42 -14.50 -32.43
C ILE A 420 -11.26 -15.20 -33.17
N GLN A 421 -11.54 -16.16 -34.04
CA GLN A 421 -10.49 -16.88 -34.78
C GLN A 421 -9.72 -15.99 -35.76
N THR A 422 -10.39 -14.99 -36.34
CA THR A 422 -9.78 -14.06 -37.31
C THR A 422 -9.16 -12.81 -36.67
N ALA A 423 -9.39 -12.58 -35.38
CA ALA A 423 -8.86 -11.42 -34.68
C ALA A 423 -7.33 -11.44 -34.64
N ILE A 424 -6.73 -10.33 -35.09
CA ILE A 424 -5.28 -10.13 -35.03
C ILE A 424 -4.93 -9.56 -33.66
N VAL A 425 -4.09 -10.29 -32.93
CA VAL A 425 -3.50 -9.90 -31.64
C VAL A 425 -1.98 -9.92 -31.77
N PHE A 426 -1.31 -9.19 -30.90
CA PHE A 426 0.15 -9.15 -30.88
C PHE A 426 0.64 -10.11 -29.80
N ASP A 427 1.50 -11.04 -30.20
CA ASP A 427 2.29 -11.82 -29.24
C ASP A 427 3.37 -10.89 -28.71
N ILE A 428 3.06 -10.16 -27.66
CA ILE A 428 4.13 -9.67 -26.80
C ILE A 428 4.49 -10.86 -25.93
N PRO A 429 5.69 -11.45 -26.08
CA PRO A 429 6.14 -12.34 -25.04
C PRO A 429 6.02 -11.52 -23.77
N ALA A 430 5.25 -12.00 -22.79
CA ALA A 430 5.56 -11.63 -21.42
C ALA A 430 7.05 -11.94 -21.34
N VAL A 431 7.89 -10.91 -21.45
CA VAL A 431 9.30 -11.08 -21.17
C VAL A 431 9.18 -11.48 -19.73
N PRO A 432 9.42 -12.76 -19.38
CA PRO A 432 9.61 -13.04 -17.98
C PRO A 432 10.77 -12.12 -17.68
N VAL A 433 10.55 -11.11 -16.83
CA VAL A 433 11.63 -10.83 -15.91
C VAL A 433 11.83 -12.19 -15.30
N ILE A 434 12.94 -12.82 -15.68
CA ILE A 434 13.33 -14.10 -15.18
C ILE A 434 13.30 -13.89 -13.67
N GLY A 435 12.22 -14.35 -13.04
CA GLY A 435 12.25 -14.86 -11.70
C GLY A 435 13.22 -16.02 -11.78
N GLY A 436 14.52 -15.69 -11.78
CA GLY A 436 15.49 -16.61 -11.25
C GLY A 436 14.99 -16.88 -9.83
N SER A 437 14.74 -18.10 -9.38
CA SER A 437 15.51 -19.31 -9.70
C SER A 437 17.00 -18.99 -9.87
N VAL A 438 17.48 -18.04 -9.07
CA VAL A 438 18.87 -17.90 -8.69
C VAL A 438 18.80 -17.85 -7.18
N ASP A 439 19.34 -18.89 -6.54
CA ASP A 439 19.75 -18.86 -5.12
C ASP A 439 20.26 -17.46 -4.77
N VAL A 440 19.68 -16.85 -3.73
CA VAL A 440 20.28 -15.80 -2.89
C VAL A 440 21.42 -15.02 -3.57
N ILE A 441 21.11 -13.89 -4.21
CA ILE A 441 22.16 -12.97 -4.70
C ILE A 441 22.41 -11.90 -3.63
N SER A 442 23.11 -12.27 -2.55
CA SER A 442 23.87 -11.30 -1.77
C SER A 442 25.03 -10.78 -2.65
N THR A 443 25.16 -9.46 -2.77
CA THR A 443 26.41 -8.82 -3.27
C THR A 443 27.05 -7.88 -2.24
N ALA A 444 26.40 -7.70 -1.09
CA ALA A 444 26.94 -7.04 0.10
C ALA A 444 26.80 -7.99 1.29
N PRO A 445 27.77 -8.03 2.22
CA PRO A 445 27.83 -9.03 3.28
C PRO A 445 26.60 -9.07 4.20
N ASN A 446 25.81 -7.98 4.25
CA ASN A 446 24.70 -7.81 5.18
C ASN A 446 23.36 -7.42 4.51
N GLN A 447 23.21 -7.68 3.21
CA GLN A 447 21.98 -7.41 2.47
C GLN A 447 21.52 -8.69 1.78
N ILE A 448 20.40 -9.23 2.25
CA ILE A 448 19.88 -10.53 1.83
C ILE A 448 18.48 -10.35 1.29
N ILE A 449 18.25 -10.77 0.05
CA ILE A 449 16.96 -10.65 -0.60
C ILE A 449 16.54 -12.02 -1.12
N GLY A 450 15.35 -12.44 -0.73
CA GLY A 450 14.66 -13.63 -1.18
C GLY A 450 14.24 -13.56 -2.65
N THR A 451 13.67 -14.67 -3.09
CA THR A 451 12.99 -14.83 -4.37
C THR A 451 11.52 -14.44 -4.22
N ASN A 452 10.65 -14.83 -5.16
CA ASN A 452 9.20 -14.61 -5.03
C ASN A 452 8.47 -15.92 -4.67
N GLY A 453 9.19 -16.88 -4.11
CA GLY A 453 8.62 -18.13 -3.61
C GLY A 453 9.27 -18.47 -2.29
N ASN A 454 8.68 -19.42 -1.56
CA ASN A 454 9.07 -19.74 -0.19
C ASN A 454 10.57 -19.97 -0.01
N ASP A 455 11.21 -19.09 0.74
CA ASP A 455 12.64 -19.06 1.01
C ASP A 455 12.98 -19.48 2.44
N ALA A 456 14.20 -19.98 2.63
CA ALA A 456 14.80 -20.21 3.93
C ALA A 456 16.06 -19.34 4.01
N ILE A 457 15.93 -18.21 4.68
CA ILE A 457 16.95 -17.17 4.75
C ILE A 457 17.54 -17.16 6.16
N ALA A 458 18.87 -17.08 6.23
CA ALA A 458 19.58 -16.82 7.47
C ALA A 458 20.53 -15.65 7.24
N GLY A 459 20.49 -14.69 8.15
CA GLY A 459 21.46 -13.63 8.32
C GLY A 459 22.81 -14.15 8.78
N THR A 460 23.55 -13.25 9.38
CA THR A 460 24.92 -13.37 9.82
C THR A 460 25.01 -12.95 11.29
N SER A 461 26.21 -12.76 11.81
CA SER A 461 26.37 -12.22 13.18
C SER A 461 26.53 -10.69 13.19
N ASP A 462 26.30 -10.06 12.04
CA ASP A 462 26.41 -8.61 11.85
C ASP A 462 25.01 -8.08 11.53
N ASN A 463 24.75 -6.80 11.81
CA ASN A 463 23.48 -6.15 11.48
C ASN A 463 23.10 -6.33 9.99
N ASP A 464 22.03 -7.06 9.74
CA ASP A 464 21.54 -7.45 8.43
C ASP A 464 20.33 -6.64 7.97
N THR A 465 20.14 -6.59 6.66
CA THR A 465 18.92 -6.11 6.01
C THR A 465 18.36 -7.23 5.16
N ILE A 466 17.24 -7.79 5.57
CA ILE A 466 16.66 -9.00 4.99
C ILE A 466 15.25 -8.76 4.46
N SER A 467 14.97 -9.17 3.22
CA SER A 467 13.64 -9.12 2.61
C SER A 467 13.24 -10.48 2.04
N GLY A 468 12.08 -11.00 2.46
CA GLY A 468 11.49 -12.25 1.95
C GLY A 468 10.87 -12.09 0.56
N ARG A 469 10.08 -11.02 0.39
CA ARG A 469 9.32 -10.62 -0.81
C ARG A 469 7.97 -11.32 -0.95
N ARG A 470 7.91 -12.50 -1.55
CA ARG A 470 6.66 -13.23 -1.76
C ARG A 470 6.92 -14.68 -1.48
N GLY A 471 5.85 -15.41 -1.18
CA GLY A 471 5.95 -16.79 -0.73
C GLY A 471 6.08 -16.85 0.78
N ASN A 472 5.81 -18.03 1.32
CA ASN A 472 5.85 -18.23 2.76
C ASN A 472 7.31 -18.44 3.19
N ASP A 473 7.93 -17.39 3.70
CA ASP A 473 9.36 -17.35 3.97
C ASP A 473 9.67 -17.72 5.42
N ARG A 474 10.87 -18.25 5.62
CA ARG A 474 11.45 -18.44 6.94
C ARG A 474 12.76 -17.67 7.02
N ILE A 475 12.78 -16.63 7.83
CA ILE A 475 13.90 -15.71 7.96
C ILE A 475 14.43 -15.74 9.39
N LEU A 476 15.75 -15.88 9.55
CA LEU A 476 16.47 -15.79 10.82
C LEU A 476 17.50 -14.66 10.72
N GLY A 477 17.45 -13.64 11.57
CA GLY A 477 18.45 -12.56 11.62
C GLY A 477 19.77 -13.02 12.24
N LEU A 478 19.67 -13.71 13.38
CA LEU A 478 20.75 -14.31 14.19
C LEU A 478 21.36 -13.38 15.24
N GLU A 479 22.55 -12.82 15.04
CA GLU A 479 23.13 -11.84 15.99
C GLU A 479 23.31 -10.52 15.24
N GLY A 480 23.17 -9.39 15.94
CA GLY A 480 23.22 -8.07 15.33
C GLY A 480 21.87 -7.37 15.47
N ASN A 481 21.85 -6.08 15.17
CA ASN A 481 20.62 -5.30 15.14
C ASN A 481 20.09 -5.31 13.70
N ASP A 482 19.18 -6.23 13.44
CA ASP A 482 18.71 -6.61 12.12
C ASP A 482 17.46 -5.85 11.71
N TRP A 483 17.32 -5.66 10.40
CA TRP A 483 16.09 -5.19 9.79
C TRP A 483 15.53 -6.29 8.90
N ILE A 484 14.36 -6.81 9.24
CA ILE A 484 13.73 -7.95 8.57
C ILE A 484 12.36 -7.55 8.04
N ASN A 485 12.06 -7.91 6.80
CA ASN A 485 10.74 -7.69 6.21
C ASN A 485 10.27 -8.94 5.45
N GLY A 486 9.20 -9.60 5.92
CA GLY A 486 8.56 -10.73 5.27
C GLY A 486 7.95 -10.35 3.92
N ASN A 487 7.23 -9.23 3.92
CA ASN A 487 6.52 -8.57 2.82
C ASN A 487 5.14 -9.15 2.52
N GLN A 488 5.03 -10.30 1.86
CA GLN A 488 3.75 -10.86 1.41
C GLN A 488 3.72 -12.35 1.64
N ASP A 489 2.50 -12.88 1.79
CA ASP A 489 2.20 -14.27 2.12
C ASP A 489 2.60 -14.58 3.58
N ILE A 490 2.51 -15.85 4.00
CA ILE A 490 2.61 -16.20 5.44
C ILE A 490 4.07 -16.47 5.83
N ASP A 491 4.64 -15.59 6.63
CA ASP A 491 6.05 -15.59 6.98
C ASP A 491 6.36 -16.03 8.42
N SER A 492 7.56 -16.57 8.61
CA SER A 492 8.14 -16.89 9.91
C SER A 492 9.44 -16.11 10.07
N LEU A 493 9.41 -15.08 10.90
CA LEU A 493 10.48 -14.11 11.08
C LEU A 493 11.03 -14.18 12.50
N ASP A 494 12.34 -14.21 12.61
CA ASP A 494 13.11 -14.34 13.86
C ASP A 494 14.21 -13.29 13.80
N GLY A 495 14.15 -12.27 14.67
CA GLY A 495 15.16 -11.21 14.80
C GLY A 495 16.46 -11.82 15.31
N GLY A 496 16.46 -12.27 16.56
CA GLY A 496 17.55 -13.01 17.15
C GLY A 496 18.15 -12.27 18.35
N ILE A 497 19.46 -12.09 18.37
CA ILE A 497 20.15 -11.38 19.45
C ILE A 497 20.58 -10.01 18.93
N GLY A 498 20.04 -8.96 19.54
CA GLY A 498 20.29 -7.57 19.19
C GLY A 498 18.99 -6.79 19.18
N ASP A 499 19.07 -5.47 18.98
CA ASP A 499 17.87 -4.63 18.91
C ASP A 499 17.37 -4.62 17.47
N ASP A 500 16.35 -5.44 17.19
CA ASP A 500 15.87 -5.73 15.84
C ASP A 500 14.66 -4.91 15.43
N THR A 501 14.45 -4.76 14.13
CA THR A 501 13.21 -4.25 13.57
C THR A 501 12.64 -5.24 12.57
N VAL A 502 11.46 -5.80 12.86
CA VAL A 502 10.84 -6.87 12.07
C VAL A 502 9.46 -6.46 11.57
N TYR A 503 9.22 -6.59 10.27
CA TYR A 503 7.94 -6.37 9.61
C TYR A 503 7.43 -7.70 9.03
N GLY A 504 6.25 -8.16 9.45
CA GLY A 504 5.54 -9.30 8.86
C GLY A 504 5.14 -8.98 7.43
N GLY A 505 4.20 -8.04 7.29
CA GLY A 505 3.76 -7.52 6.00
C GLY A 505 2.32 -7.96 5.74
N LYS A 506 2.03 -8.48 4.56
CA LYS A 506 0.70 -9.03 4.24
C LYS A 506 0.72 -10.53 4.44
N GLY A 507 -0.01 -11.05 5.42
CA GLY A 507 -0.09 -12.49 5.68
C GLY A 507 -0.43 -12.76 7.13
N ASP A 508 -0.75 -14.01 7.45
CA ASP A 508 -0.90 -14.42 8.85
C ASP A 508 0.49 -14.80 9.40
N ASP A 509 1.26 -13.83 9.88
CA ASP A 509 2.70 -13.97 10.11
C ASP A 509 3.05 -14.43 11.54
N SER A 510 4.27 -14.95 11.70
CA SER A 510 4.85 -15.31 13.00
C SER A 510 6.17 -14.58 13.21
N LEU A 511 6.19 -13.64 14.15
CA LEU A 511 7.34 -12.79 14.47
C LEU A 511 7.87 -13.10 15.88
N VAL A 512 9.19 -13.19 16.02
CA VAL A 512 9.88 -13.29 17.30
C VAL A 512 11.07 -12.34 17.32
N GLY A 513 11.15 -11.43 18.31
CA GLY A 513 12.29 -10.52 18.49
C GLY A 513 13.51 -11.22 19.12
N PHE A 514 13.25 -12.05 20.13
CA PHE A 514 14.21 -12.84 20.94
C PHE A 514 14.93 -12.06 22.05
N SER A 515 16.04 -11.39 21.81
CA SER A 515 16.81 -10.74 22.88
C SER A 515 17.34 -9.39 22.42
N GLY A 516 16.86 -8.30 23.02
CA GLY A 516 17.20 -6.93 22.65
C GLY A 516 15.98 -6.03 22.84
N GLU A 517 16.12 -4.73 22.59
CA GLU A 517 14.97 -3.82 22.54
C GLU A 517 14.40 -3.80 21.11
N ASP A 518 13.41 -4.64 20.84
CA ASP A 518 12.93 -4.91 19.49
C ASP A 518 11.74 -4.04 19.08
N ILE A 519 11.59 -3.83 17.77
CA ILE A 519 10.41 -3.19 17.17
C ILE A 519 9.77 -4.17 16.19
N LEU A 520 8.56 -4.63 16.48
CA LEU A 520 7.87 -5.67 15.73
C LEU A 520 6.55 -5.16 15.16
N PHE A 521 6.34 -5.30 13.84
CA PHE A 521 5.12 -4.92 13.14
C PHE A 521 4.51 -6.14 12.43
N GLY A 522 3.32 -6.59 12.83
CA GLY A 522 2.58 -7.63 12.10
C GLY A 522 2.10 -7.11 10.74
N ASN A 523 1.51 -5.93 10.75
CA ASN A 523 0.90 -5.22 9.62
C ASN A 523 -0.46 -5.77 9.22
N ARG A 524 -0.61 -6.65 8.22
CA ARG A 524 -1.94 -7.14 7.80
C ARG A 524 -2.03 -8.65 7.89
N GLY A 525 -3.00 -9.15 8.64
CA GLY A 525 -3.38 -10.55 8.72
C GLY A 525 -3.56 -10.97 10.17
N PHE A 526 -3.77 -12.27 10.43
CA PHE A 526 -3.77 -12.79 11.79
C PHE A 526 -2.33 -13.05 12.22
N ASP A 527 -1.75 -12.13 12.98
CA ASP A 527 -0.33 -12.21 13.34
C ASP A 527 -0.11 -12.81 14.72
N ARG A 528 1.03 -13.49 14.87
CA ARG A 528 1.56 -13.96 16.15
C ARG A 528 2.89 -13.29 16.41
N ILE A 529 2.94 -12.40 17.37
CA ILE A 529 4.13 -11.59 17.66
C ILE A 529 4.57 -11.84 19.11
N ASN A 530 5.87 -12.09 19.28
CA ASN A 530 6.51 -12.27 20.57
C ASN A 530 7.78 -11.40 20.66
N GLY A 531 7.81 -10.41 21.54
CA GLY A 531 8.96 -9.53 21.78
C GLY A 531 10.18 -10.34 22.20
N GLY A 532 10.12 -10.95 23.38
CA GLY A 532 11.18 -11.81 23.87
C GLY A 532 11.76 -11.26 25.17
N ASP A 533 13.08 -11.15 25.25
CA ASP A 533 13.79 -10.52 26.35
C ASP A 533 14.21 -9.10 25.94
N GLY A 534 13.83 -8.09 26.70
CA GLY A 534 14.15 -6.67 26.46
C GLY A 534 12.90 -5.81 26.50
N SER A 535 13.04 -4.51 26.26
CA SER A 535 11.91 -3.58 26.26
C SER A 535 11.42 -3.38 24.83
N ASP A 536 10.34 -4.07 24.47
CA ASP A 536 9.93 -4.22 23.09
C ASP A 536 8.76 -3.28 22.72
N SER A 537 8.73 -2.87 21.46
CA SER A 537 7.61 -2.12 20.87
C SER A 537 6.90 -2.98 19.83
N ILE A 538 5.70 -3.43 20.16
CA ILE A 538 4.94 -4.40 19.38
C ILE A 538 3.69 -3.76 18.79
N TYR A 539 3.54 -3.86 17.47
CA TYR A 539 2.45 -3.32 16.69
C TYR A 539 1.75 -4.47 15.95
N GLY A 540 0.51 -4.79 16.32
CA GLY A 540 -0.27 -5.86 15.65
C GLY A 540 -0.62 -5.47 14.22
N GLY A 541 -1.41 -4.41 14.08
CA GLY A 541 -1.78 -3.88 12.78
C GLY A 541 -3.25 -4.17 12.49
N ARG A 542 -3.56 -4.73 11.33
CA ARG A 542 -4.92 -5.09 10.93
C ARG A 542 -5.07 -6.60 10.99
N GLY A 543 -6.05 -7.06 11.75
CA GLY A 543 -6.37 -8.48 11.88
C GLY A 543 -6.70 -8.79 13.33
N ASN A 544 -6.77 -10.06 13.71
CA ASN A 544 -7.08 -10.42 15.11
C ASN A 544 -5.82 -10.99 15.75
N ASP A 545 -4.94 -10.17 16.28
CA ASP A 545 -3.56 -10.57 16.54
C ASP A 545 -3.37 -11.20 17.91
N LEU A 546 -2.28 -11.95 18.05
CA LEU A 546 -1.76 -12.43 19.32
C LEU A 546 -0.41 -11.75 19.60
N LEU A 547 -0.39 -10.83 20.56
CA LEU A 547 0.78 -10.05 20.95
C LEU A 547 1.27 -10.49 22.34
N THR A 548 2.55 -10.83 22.43
CA THR A 548 3.23 -11.16 23.69
C THR A 548 4.46 -10.27 23.83
N GLY A 549 4.55 -9.48 24.91
CA GLY A 549 5.72 -8.64 25.23
C GLY A 549 6.91 -9.53 25.58
N GLY A 550 6.85 -10.19 26.72
CA GLY A 550 7.87 -11.16 27.13
C GLY A 550 8.49 -10.79 28.46
N ASN A 551 9.81 -10.60 28.51
CA ASN A 551 10.52 -10.14 29.69
C ASN A 551 11.07 -8.74 29.43
N GLY A 552 10.64 -7.73 30.17
CA GLY A 552 11.10 -6.35 30.07
C GLY A 552 9.90 -5.42 30.15
N ASP A 553 10.14 -4.11 30.02
CA ASP A 553 9.04 -3.14 30.06
C ASP A 553 8.56 -2.92 28.61
N ASP A 554 7.42 -3.51 28.22
CA ASP A 554 6.98 -3.59 26.82
C ASP A 554 5.86 -2.61 26.46
N LEU A 555 5.80 -2.19 25.19
CA LEU A 555 4.69 -1.43 24.61
C LEU A 555 3.92 -2.28 23.60
N LEU A 556 2.66 -2.58 23.89
CA LEU A 556 1.78 -3.34 23.01
C LEU A 556 0.70 -2.44 22.40
N VAL A 557 0.74 -2.30 21.07
CA VAL A 557 -0.18 -1.51 20.26
C VAL A 557 -0.91 -2.45 19.28
N SER A 558 -2.10 -2.89 19.64
CA SER A 558 -2.82 -3.91 18.87
C SER A 558 -3.36 -3.41 17.53
N GLN A 559 -3.86 -2.17 17.52
CA GLN A 559 -4.48 -1.53 16.35
C GLN A 559 -5.82 -2.19 15.95
N ILE A 560 -6.11 -2.39 14.66
CA ILE A 560 -7.46 -2.74 14.19
C ILE A 560 -7.66 -4.26 14.29
N GLY A 561 -8.51 -4.71 15.22
CA GLY A 561 -8.63 -6.13 15.51
C GLY A 561 -9.45 -6.49 16.73
N GLU A 562 -9.87 -7.75 16.83
CA GLU A 562 -10.16 -8.35 18.14
C GLU A 562 -8.91 -9.09 18.62
N ASP A 563 -8.04 -8.37 19.34
CA ASP A 563 -6.69 -8.84 19.64
C ASP A 563 -6.57 -9.51 21.01
N THR A 564 -5.53 -10.33 21.18
CA THR A 564 -5.14 -10.93 22.46
C THR A 564 -3.76 -10.43 22.87
N LEU A 565 -3.69 -9.77 24.03
CA LEU A 565 -2.48 -9.11 24.53
C LEU A 565 -2.00 -9.76 25.82
N ILE A 566 -0.70 -10.02 25.88
CA ILE A 566 0.02 -10.61 27.02
C ILE A 566 1.25 -9.74 27.25
N GLY A 567 1.34 -9.07 28.40
CA GLY A 567 2.48 -8.22 28.73
C GLY A 567 3.71 -9.06 29.07
N GLY A 568 3.56 -9.99 30.01
CA GLY A 568 4.64 -10.82 30.49
C GLY A 568 5.25 -10.29 31.80
N LEU A 569 6.58 -10.32 31.90
CA LEU A 569 7.32 -9.85 33.07
C LEU A 569 7.86 -8.44 32.83
N GLY A 570 7.45 -7.48 33.63
CA GLY A 570 8.00 -6.12 33.59
C GLY A 570 6.86 -5.12 33.66
N SER A 571 7.13 -3.85 33.42
CA SER A 571 6.14 -2.77 33.54
C SER A 571 5.57 -2.45 32.16
N ASP A 572 4.49 -3.11 31.79
CA ASP A 572 4.00 -3.08 30.40
C ASP A 572 2.97 -1.98 30.15
N VAL A 573 2.86 -1.55 28.89
CA VAL A 573 1.88 -0.58 28.43
C VAL A 573 1.01 -1.17 27.33
N PHE A 574 -0.28 -1.33 27.61
CA PHE A 574 -1.28 -1.76 26.63
C PHE A 574 -2.01 -0.53 26.06
N LEU A 575 -1.78 -0.19 24.80
CA LEU A 575 -2.37 1.01 24.18
C LEU A 575 -3.76 0.72 23.60
N LEU A 576 -4.77 1.48 24.04
CA LEU A 576 -6.14 1.39 23.55
C LEU A 576 -6.57 2.68 22.84
N ALA A 577 -7.23 2.54 21.68
CA ALA A 577 -7.90 3.62 20.98
C ALA A 577 -9.36 3.29 20.60
N PRO A 578 -10.20 4.30 20.34
CA PRO A 578 -11.54 4.08 19.80
C PRO A 578 -11.50 3.45 18.40
N GLN A 579 -12.51 2.64 18.08
CA GLN A 579 -12.78 2.08 16.74
C GLN A 579 -11.72 1.09 16.22
N GLN A 580 -10.89 0.57 17.10
CA GLN A 580 -9.87 -0.43 16.81
C GLN A 580 -10.42 -1.86 16.92
N GLY A 581 -11.30 -2.11 17.88
CA GLY A 581 -11.99 -3.40 18.03
C GLY A 581 -12.20 -3.68 19.50
N ILE A 582 -12.24 -4.95 19.91
CA ILE A 582 -12.39 -5.33 21.31
C ILE A 582 -11.26 -6.27 21.71
N ASP A 583 -10.31 -5.73 22.45
CA ASP A 583 -9.10 -6.48 22.81
C ASP A 583 -9.30 -7.29 24.09
N THR A 584 -8.51 -8.35 24.25
CA THR A 584 -8.44 -9.15 25.47
C THR A 584 -7.05 -9.08 26.06
N ILE A 585 -6.91 -8.48 27.25
CA ILE A 585 -5.65 -8.44 28.01
C ILE A 585 -5.69 -9.56 29.06
N LEU A 586 -4.70 -10.45 29.02
CA LEU A 586 -4.75 -11.70 29.79
C LEU A 586 -4.09 -11.64 31.17
N ASP A 587 -3.07 -10.82 31.36
CA ASP A 587 -2.16 -10.89 32.52
C ASP A 587 -1.86 -9.57 33.23
N PHE A 588 -2.60 -8.49 32.93
CA PHE A 588 -2.41 -7.16 33.54
C PHE A 588 -2.13 -7.18 35.05
N GLU A 589 -0.95 -6.70 35.44
CA GLU A 589 -0.44 -6.62 36.81
C GLU A 589 -0.62 -5.19 37.37
N LYS A 590 -1.62 -5.02 38.24
CA LYS A 590 -1.91 -3.71 38.84
C LYS A 590 -0.70 -3.14 39.60
N GLY A 591 -0.37 -1.89 39.31
CA GLY A 591 0.68 -1.13 39.99
C GLY A 591 2.07 -1.38 39.42
N GLN A 592 2.14 -2.16 38.35
CA GLN A 592 3.31 -2.42 37.53
C GLN A 592 2.98 -2.02 36.09
N ASP A 593 1.89 -2.56 35.54
CA ASP A 593 1.44 -2.25 34.18
C ASP A 593 0.55 -1.01 34.09
N LEU A 594 0.46 -0.47 32.88
CA LEU A 594 -0.37 0.68 32.54
C LEU A 594 -1.25 0.42 31.31
N ILE A 595 -2.41 1.07 31.31
CA ILE A 595 -3.28 1.15 30.14
C ILE A 595 -3.07 2.50 29.47
N GLY A 596 -2.48 2.48 28.28
CA GLY A 596 -2.32 3.65 27.43
C GLY A 596 -3.65 4.06 26.78
N LEU A 597 -3.96 5.35 26.78
CA LEU A 597 -5.15 5.91 26.13
C LEU A 597 -4.75 6.86 25.00
N SER A 598 -5.12 6.52 23.76
CA SER A 598 -4.91 7.35 22.57
C SER A 598 -6.24 7.81 21.96
N GLY A 599 -6.21 8.42 20.77
CA GLY A 599 -7.43 8.87 20.07
C GLY A 599 -8.24 9.96 20.81
N GLY A 600 -7.57 10.75 21.65
CA GLY A 600 -8.20 11.81 22.46
C GLY A 600 -8.95 11.30 23.70
N LEU A 601 -8.85 10.02 24.03
CA LEU A 601 -9.41 9.43 25.25
C LEU A 601 -8.65 9.89 26.49
N ASN A 602 -9.39 10.05 27.60
CA ASN A 602 -8.85 10.23 28.94
C ASN A 602 -9.64 9.40 29.96
N PHE A 603 -9.07 9.17 31.13
CA PHE A 603 -9.67 8.32 32.18
C PHE A 603 -11.11 8.72 32.55
N SER A 604 -11.44 10.03 32.55
CA SER A 604 -12.78 10.50 32.92
C SER A 604 -13.87 10.14 31.90
N GLN A 605 -13.47 9.74 30.69
CA GLN A 605 -14.37 9.30 29.61
C GLN A 605 -14.61 7.79 29.63
N LEU A 606 -13.99 7.04 30.54
CA LEU A 606 -14.11 5.59 30.61
C LEU A 606 -15.24 5.15 31.56
N SER A 607 -15.82 4.00 31.24
CA SER A 607 -16.70 3.21 32.09
C SER A 607 -16.05 1.84 32.29
N ILE A 608 -15.78 1.49 33.55
CA ILE A 608 -15.11 0.25 33.93
C ILE A 608 -16.12 -0.63 34.67
N THR A 609 -16.48 -1.78 34.10
CA THR A 609 -17.55 -2.64 34.61
C THR A 609 -17.14 -4.12 34.62
N SER A 610 -17.86 -4.98 35.33
CA SER A 610 -17.62 -6.43 35.26
C SER A 610 -18.64 -7.11 34.36
N ALA A 611 -18.17 -7.95 33.45
CA ALA A 611 -19.01 -8.84 32.64
C ALA A 611 -18.23 -10.12 32.29
N ASN A 612 -18.91 -11.26 32.20
CA ASN A 612 -18.32 -12.53 31.73
C ASN A 612 -16.99 -12.94 32.40
N ASN A 613 -16.88 -12.74 33.73
CA ASN A 613 -15.65 -12.96 34.52
C ASN A 613 -14.43 -12.17 34.00
N ALA A 614 -14.65 -10.98 33.45
CA ALA A 614 -13.63 -10.00 33.09
C ALA A 614 -14.04 -8.60 33.57
N THR A 615 -13.06 -7.70 33.54
CA THR A 615 -13.28 -6.26 33.62
C THR A 615 -13.36 -5.68 32.22
N LEU A 616 -14.47 -5.06 31.87
CA LEU A 616 -14.64 -4.34 30.61
C LEU A 616 -14.28 -2.87 30.80
N ILE A 617 -13.47 -2.36 29.88
CA ILE A 617 -13.17 -0.93 29.72
C ILE A 617 -13.94 -0.46 28.50
N SER A 618 -14.76 0.58 28.67
CA SER A 618 -15.63 1.09 27.62
C SER A 618 -15.64 2.61 27.60
N VAL A 619 -15.96 3.21 26.46
CA VAL A 619 -16.19 4.66 26.35
C VAL A 619 -17.56 5.00 26.92
N ALA A 620 -17.61 5.83 27.96
CA ALA A 620 -18.83 6.10 28.73
C ALA A 620 -19.95 6.77 27.91
N SER A 621 -19.59 7.58 26.91
CA SER A 621 -20.57 8.32 26.08
C SER A 621 -21.24 7.46 25.02
N SER A 622 -20.52 6.49 24.44
CA SER A 622 -20.99 5.65 23.34
C SER A 622 -21.36 4.23 23.79
N GLY A 623 -20.80 3.76 24.91
CA GLY A 623 -20.87 2.36 25.33
C GLY A 623 -19.96 1.43 24.52
N GLN A 624 -19.09 1.97 23.65
CA GLN A 624 -18.12 1.18 22.90
C GLN A 624 -17.16 0.49 23.87
N VAL A 625 -17.06 -0.84 23.79
CA VAL A 625 -16.05 -1.59 24.52
C VAL A 625 -14.71 -1.43 23.80
N LEU A 626 -13.66 -1.14 24.56
CA LEU A 626 -12.28 -1.04 24.07
C LEU A 626 -11.52 -2.34 24.37
N ALA A 627 -11.59 -2.80 25.62
CA ALA A 627 -10.88 -4.00 26.03
C ALA A 627 -11.59 -4.76 27.16
N SER A 628 -11.25 -6.03 27.28
CA SER A 628 -11.61 -6.95 28.35
C SER A 628 -10.34 -7.41 29.08
N LEU A 629 -10.18 -7.00 30.34
CA LEU A 629 -9.09 -7.43 31.22
C LEU A 629 -9.50 -8.70 32.00
N ARG A 630 -8.68 -9.74 31.92
CA ARG A 630 -8.82 -10.96 32.72
C ARG A 630 -8.07 -10.81 34.05
N GLY A 631 -8.52 -11.54 35.08
CA GLY A 631 -7.83 -11.59 36.38
C GLY A 631 -7.96 -10.36 37.29
N VAL A 632 -8.33 -9.19 36.75
CA VAL A 632 -8.43 -7.93 37.51
C VAL A 632 -9.89 -7.56 37.75
N ALA A 633 -10.22 -7.10 38.96
CA ALA A 633 -11.58 -6.65 39.30
C ALA A 633 -11.76 -5.13 39.04
N PRO A 634 -12.93 -4.66 38.55
CA PRO A 634 -13.10 -3.26 38.13
C PRO A 634 -12.83 -2.23 39.23
N ASN A 635 -13.17 -2.57 40.48
CA ASN A 635 -13.04 -1.70 41.63
C ASN A 635 -11.60 -1.56 42.14
N LEU A 636 -10.66 -2.29 41.54
CA LEU A 636 -9.24 -2.18 41.83
C LEU A 636 -8.56 -1.17 40.92
N LEU A 637 -9.07 -0.90 39.71
CA LEU A 637 -8.46 0.03 38.78
C LEU A 637 -8.74 1.50 39.17
N GLY A 638 -7.68 2.29 39.20
CA GLY A 638 -7.70 3.73 39.47
C GLY A 638 -7.07 4.54 38.34
N VAL A 639 -7.06 5.87 38.46
CA VAL A 639 -6.47 6.77 37.44
C VAL A 639 -4.97 6.54 37.26
N GLU A 640 -4.30 6.02 38.29
CA GLU A 640 -2.88 5.69 38.29
C GLU A 640 -2.52 4.50 37.39
N ASP A 641 -3.49 3.64 37.07
CA ASP A 641 -3.30 2.48 36.20
C ASP A 641 -3.48 2.85 34.70
N PHE A 642 -3.63 4.14 34.39
CA PHE A 642 -3.84 4.66 33.04
C PHE A 642 -2.87 5.80 32.71
N THR A 643 -2.42 5.87 31.46
CA THR A 643 -1.56 6.95 30.96
C THR A 643 -2.05 7.51 29.62
N GLN A 644 -1.80 8.80 29.40
CA GLN A 644 -1.93 9.45 28.08
C GLN A 644 -0.57 9.84 27.49
N ARG A 645 0.52 9.61 28.25
CA ARG A 645 1.89 9.80 27.80
C ARG A 645 2.42 8.42 27.44
N LEU A 646 2.61 8.21 26.14
CA LEU A 646 3.52 7.20 25.64
C LEU A 646 4.92 7.74 25.96
N ILE A 647 5.67 7.03 26.80
CA ILE A 647 7.03 7.43 27.23
C ILE A 647 8.01 7.02 26.14
#